data_AF-A0A266Q9W6-F1
#
_entry.id   AF-A0A266Q9W6-F1
#
_cell.length_a   1.000
_cell.length_b   1.000
_cell.length_c   1.000
_cell.angle_alpha   90.00
_cell.angle_beta   90.00
_cell.angle_gamma   90.00
#
_symmetry.space_group_name_H-M   'P 1'
#
loop_
_entity.id
_entity.type
_entity.pdbx_description
1 polymer ?
#
loop_
_entity_poly.entity_id
_entity_poly.type
_entity_poly.pdbx_seq_one_letter_code
_entity_poly.pdbx_strand_id
1 'polypeptide(L)'
;MKNLLKLSLLSPFSLALALIAPTTVQAQNLCNVSYTAANSWSTGAQITVALKNNGAAITNWELCWTFNGNDAIANLWDGTFTATGKNVCVKNAGYNGNLATNATAQFGFIVNNPSAAAPTDFTLNGTSCSGSATSSSSPSSVPPSSTSSSSSSSSVAPSTAARWLLDTTKSSFHFVTVKNTNTAETFTFTQLQGTVATTGNATLSIPLASISTGFDIRNTRMQNLLFESSYLPQLHFTTQLDVSALDAMPVGAIQVQSLTGNLILHAVNKPITFDATIVKHSNTSISVSPRRPIVINSVDFELNAGVEALRVVANLSSIGEKTPVYFKMFLTRDNPTNIAAITLPSAPAAPTSLMGNLSQVSGDTSLNWADVSTNETGFLVRRKGADGRWTTQSNLPANSSSFMESLLSVYGSYDYKVISYRDSVPSAASNVISLVYSNGQSSTSSSSVSSSVPSSGSSQSNSSSSSSSSNGGVIVGDATRGATLWNTQSCVACHGVDGEKNASGTPAAAPLNPNRSVYRHSQDNQDRSLRDFIAMWMPQTDPGSCTGQCAADLEAYILTWRRPSDGIPDNPVSNFSCPSTGPTYGQRTLRLLTKNEYQRSVRDLVGYTQDVISRLPDDFIAGSFMNNNTLIVDKNRYTSYISTAERIATDVATRWNAVLACTPSTTCADKLVSDLAPRIFRRPLTTDEQTAYRGVARGTTGGRTAAEGMEVALAAMLSSPQFLYRSELGELSSGGVYKLTGYEMATFMSYTFTGSTPSTELMAAAGRGDLNTAAGVRQQAATLLNSPNTRALLGDFVNRWLGTEQLETKEKTGITNFATLANDMKLELGKNFAQAMLSSNSTFASIYNPSYTYVNQRLANLYGLSYNASGADADGFVSANTAERGGILISGAFLSRYASATDANLVTRAVAVRRKMMCQDIPEPPSGVSLDREALAARDREFFENPHTTQRMIFDRITSGTSCSNCHGEIINPLGGSMENYDSLGRVRAVDLKGNAINAAGIFFSPFPQLQFLNDPDRVIHSPAIQFNGGKDLARTVVEDPMVSKLAQSCLATQFVSYSTGIHSIFLIDSTRDVGYPRISKAEESAYRCDVADLTNVLTASGPRAMLEEIPALDSVMYRQEWVR
;
A
#
# COMPACT_ATOMS: atom_id res chain seq x y z
N MET A 1 3.96 9.72 40.05
CA MET A 1 5.26 9.33 40.65
C MET A 1 6.32 9.49 39.57
N LYS A 2 7.33 10.36 39.59
CA LYS A 2 8.01 11.16 40.62
C LYS A 2 8.01 12.64 40.15
N ASN A 3 7.32 13.56 40.84
CA ASN A 3 7.83 14.48 41.88
C ASN A 3 8.73 15.60 41.30
N LEU A 4 8.56 16.91 41.53
CA LEU A 4 7.79 17.73 42.49
C LEU A 4 8.04 19.23 42.15
N LEU A 5 7.05 20.10 42.38
CA LEU A 5 7.15 21.50 42.92
C LEU A 5 7.94 22.56 42.08
N LYS A 6 7.56 23.82 41.91
CA LYS A 6 6.74 24.76 42.70
C LYS A 6 6.42 26.00 41.85
N LEU A 7 5.21 26.53 41.99
CA LEU A 7 4.74 27.83 41.51
C LEU A 7 4.63 28.79 42.72
N SER A 8 5.13 30.02 42.63
CA SER A 8 4.73 31.20 43.46
C SER A 8 5.52 32.43 42.97
N LEU A 9 4.95 33.42 42.26
CA LEU A 9 4.02 34.53 42.65
C LEU A 9 4.72 35.85 43.07
N LEU A 10 4.48 36.92 42.27
CA LEU A 10 4.29 38.37 42.58
C LEU A 10 5.50 39.19 43.11
N SER A 11 6.06 40.25 42.47
CA SER A 11 5.59 41.64 42.12
C SER A 11 6.64 42.68 42.68
N PRO A 12 6.61 44.04 42.50
CA PRO A 12 6.90 44.90 41.33
C PRO A 12 7.86 46.14 41.59
N PHE A 13 8.12 47.00 40.56
CA PHE A 13 8.68 48.40 40.56
C PHE A 13 10.19 48.58 40.96
N SER A 14 11.07 49.49 40.44
CA SER A 14 11.03 50.80 39.74
C SER A 14 12.38 51.15 39.05
N LEU A 15 12.31 52.11 38.11
CA LEU A 15 13.32 53.02 37.49
C LEU A 15 14.73 53.21 38.14
N ALA A 16 15.78 53.30 37.31
CA ALA A 16 16.68 54.49 37.18
C ALA A 16 17.76 54.37 36.08
N LEU A 17 18.22 55.54 35.65
CA LEU A 17 18.99 55.97 34.47
C LEU A 17 20.49 55.59 34.41
N ALA A 18 20.93 55.24 33.19
CA ALA A 18 22.15 55.60 32.45
C ALA A 18 23.53 55.79 33.14
N LEU A 19 24.52 55.05 32.61
CA LEU A 19 25.92 55.50 32.45
C LEU A 19 26.48 54.90 31.14
N ILE A 20 26.91 55.80 30.24
CA ILE A 20 27.60 55.47 28.99
C ILE A 20 29.06 55.16 29.31
N ALA A 21 29.55 54.03 28.84
CA ALA A 21 30.98 53.73 28.70
C ALA A 21 31.27 53.32 27.23
N PRO A 22 32.42 53.72 26.66
CA PRO A 22 32.71 53.56 25.24
C PRO A 22 32.97 52.08 24.93
N THR A 23 32.20 51.51 24.02
CA THR A 23 32.49 50.19 23.45
C THR A 23 33.60 50.35 22.41
N THR A 24 34.73 49.69 22.65
CA THR A 24 35.67 49.30 21.60
C THR A 24 34.90 48.51 20.54
N VAL A 25 34.87 49.00 19.30
CA VAL A 25 34.37 48.25 18.15
C VAL A 25 35.40 47.16 17.84
N GLN A 26 35.16 45.94 18.30
CA GLN A 26 35.74 44.76 17.65
C GLN A 26 35.07 44.62 16.29
N ALA A 27 35.88 44.58 15.21
CA ALA A 27 35.40 44.27 13.88
C ALA A 27 34.62 42.94 13.92
N GLN A 28 33.33 42.98 13.64
CA GLN A 28 32.53 41.76 13.60
C GLN A 28 32.82 41.00 12.30
N ASN A 29 33.15 39.71 12.42
CA ASN A 29 33.26 38.79 11.27
C ASN A 29 31.89 38.72 10.57
N LEU A 30 31.80 39.28 9.37
CA LEU A 30 30.57 39.44 8.58
C LEU A 30 29.87 38.10 8.29
N CYS A 31 30.65 37.03 8.15
CA CYS A 31 30.15 35.69 7.92
C CYS A 31 31.08 34.64 8.52
N ASN A 32 30.54 33.45 8.76
CA ASN A 32 31.34 32.27 9.09
C ASN A 32 31.04 31.17 8.07
N VAL A 33 32.08 30.54 7.54
CA VAL A 33 31.97 29.50 6.52
C VAL A 33 32.56 28.21 7.06
N SER A 34 31.75 27.16 7.10
CA SER A 34 32.22 25.80 7.33
C SER A 34 32.30 25.09 5.98
N TYR A 35 33.48 24.57 5.64
CA TYR A 35 33.75 23.83 4.41
C TYR A 35 34.22 22.43 4.77
N THR A 36 33.38 21.42 4.53
CA THR A 36 33.61 20.05 5.03
C THR A 36 33.43 19.01 3.94
N ALA A 37 34.31 18.00 3.90
CA ALA A 37 34.12 16.84 3.04
C ALA A 37 33.17 15.86 3.74
N ALA A 38 31.96 15.69 3.21
CA ALA A 38 30.96 14.77 3.73
C ALA A 38 31.29 13.32 3.36
N ASN A 39 31.83 13.10 2.16
CA ASN A 39 32.31 11.80 1.66
C ASN A 39 33.45 12.04 0.66
N SER A 40 34.43 11.14 0.55
CA SER A 40 35.52 11.21 -0.44
C SER A 40 35.84 9.85 -1.04
N TRP A 41 36.28 9.84 -2.30
CA TRP A 41 36.75 8.66 -3.03
C TRP A 41 37.97 9.02 -3.90
N SER A 42 38.57 8.04 -4.58
CA SER A 42 39.89 8.16 -5.22
C SER A 42 40.02 9.28 -6.27
N THR A 43 38.92 9.73 -6.87
CA THR A 43 38.92 10.76 -7.93
C THR A 43 38.02 11.96 -7.64
N GLY A 44 37.30 11.98 -6.50
CA GLY A 44 36.33 13.02 -6.19
C GLY A 44 35.93 13.09 -4.71
N ALA A 45 35.31 14.19 -4.32
CA ALA A 45 34.74 14.35 -2.99
C ALA A 45 33.41 15.09 -3.02
N GLN A 46 32.53 14.77 -2.07
CA GLN A 46 31.33 15.51 -1.78
C GLN A 46 31.63 16.55 -0.68
N ILE A 47 31.50 17.83 -1.02
CA ILE A 47 31.72 18.95 -0.13
C ILE A 47 30.37 19.53 0.32
N THR A 48 30.25 19.80 1.62
CA THR A 48 29.17 20.58 2.21
C THR A 48 29.71 21.90 2.71
N VAL A 49 29.07 23.00 2.31
CA VAL A 49 29.40 24.37 2.73
C VAL A 49 28.24 24.95 3.52
N ALA A 50 28.51 25.39 4.74
CA ALA A 50 27.56 26.12 5.57
C ALA A 50 28.00 27.58 5.73
N LEU A 51 27.19 28.50 5.23
CA LEU A 51 27.37 29.95 5.32
C LEU A 51 26.47 30.51 6.41
N LYS A 52 27.05 30.98 7.51
CA LYS A 52 26.34 31.74 8.54
C LYS A 52 26.53 33.24 8.31
N ASN A 53 25.43 33.98 8.16
CA ASN A 53 25.44 35.43 8.09
C ASN A 53 25.46 36.01 9.50
N ASN A 54 26.51 36.74 9.88
CA ASN A 54 26.56 37.44 11.17
C ASN A 54 26.30 38.96 11.01
N GLY A 55 26.12 39.44 9.78
CA GLY A 55 25.79 40.82 9.45
C GLY A 55 24.28 41.07 9.38
N ALA A 56 23.89 42.20 8.79
CA ALA A 56 22.49 42.52 8.52
C ALA A 56 21.83 41.47 7.61
N ALA A 57 20.51 41.30 7.73
CA ALA A 57 19.76 40.37 6.89
C ALA A 57 19.95 40.70 5.40
N ILE A 58 20.22 39.67 4.59
CA ILE A 58 20.39 39.79 3.13
C ILE A 58 19.31 38.98 2.43
N THR A 59 18.85 39.47 1.28
CA THR A 59 17.80 38.82 0.47
C THR A 59 18.36 37.98 -0.67
N ASN A 60 19.65 38.12 -0.96
CA ASN A 60 20.44 37.26 -1.84
C ASN A 60 21.87 37.17 -1.30
N TRP A 61 22.52 36.03 -1.52
CA TRP A 61 23.90 35.81 -1.15
C TRP A 61 24.70 35.18 -2.28
N GLU A 62 25.93 35.64 -2.45
CA GLU A 62 26.96 35.07 -3.29
C GLU A 62 28.18 34.81 -2.40
N LEU A 63 28.61 33.55 -2.32
CA LEU A 63 29.82 33.15 -1.62
C LEU A 63 30.90 32.83 -2.64
N CYS A 64 32.00 33.57 -2.62
CA CYS A 64 33.15 33.33 -3.50
C CYS A 64 34.38 32.85 -2.73
N TRP A 65 35.18 31.98 -3.35
CA TRP A 65 36.48 31.52 -2.86
C TRP A 65 37.38 31.08 -4.03
N THR A 66 38.64 30.76 -3.72
CA THR A 66 39.60 30.20 -4.67
C THR A 66 39.99 28.80 -4.22
N PHE A 67 39.96 27.81 -5.12
CA PHE A 67 40.48 26.47 -4.83
C PHE A 67 42.00 26.48 -4.67
N ASN A 68 42.50 25.72 -3.69
CA ASN A 68 43.94 25.57 -3.45
C ASN A 68 44.60 24.67 -4.51
N GLY A 69 43.89 23.66 -5.04
CA GLY A 69 44.36 22.72 -6.05
C GLY A 69 43.80 22.95 -7.45
N ASN A 70 43.67 21.85 -8.21
CA ASN A 70 43.03 21.82 -9.54
C ASN A 70 41.59 21.27 -9.45
N ASP A 71 40.99 21.41 -8.27
CA ASP A 71 39.61 21.11 -7.95
C ASP A 71 38.65 21.74 -8.96
N ALA A 72 37.71 20.96 -9.47
CA ALA A 72 36.66 21.45 -10.36
C ALA A 72 35.29 20.96 -9.89
N ILE A 73 34.32 21.86 -9.78
CA ILE A 73 32.94 21.51 -9.41
C ILE A 73 32.28 20.76 -10.56
N ALA A 74 31.93 19.49 -10.30
CA ALA A 74 31.25 18.64 -11.26
C ALA A 74 29.72 18.82 -11.21
N ASN A 75 29.17 18.94 -10.00
CA ASN A 75 27.74 19.12 -9.74
C ASN A 75 27.55 19.93 -8.46
N LEU A 76 26.57 20.83 -8.42
CA LEU A 76 26.24 21.65 -7.24
C LEU A 76 24.72 21.66 -7.02
N TRP A 77 24.29 21.60 -5.77
CA TRP A 77 22.89 21.75 -5.35
C TRP A 77 22.75 22.91 -4.38
N ASP A 78 21.52 23.41 -4.24
CA ASP A 78 21.12 24.52 -3.36
C ASP A 78 21.85 25.85 -3.65
N GLY A 79 22.33 26.00 -4.89
CA GLY A 79 22.88 27.23 -5.43
C GLY A 79 23.13 27.15 -6.95
N THR A 80 23.62 28.24 -7.53
CA THR A 80 24.14 28.28 -8.91
C THR A 80 25.53 28.88 -8.88
N PHE A 81 26.49 28.32 -9.62
CA PHE A 81 27.87 28.76 -9.55
C PHE A 81 28.42 29.29 -10.88
N THR A 82 29.38 30.19 -10.76
CA THR A 82 30.31 30.56 -11.83
C THR A 82 31.72 30.17 -11.40
N ALA A 83 32.49 29.58 -12.32
CA ALA A 83 33.88 29.25 -12.09
C ALA A 83 34.74 29.85 -13.20
N THR A 84 35.85 30.49 -12.85
CA THR A 84 36.84 30.99 -13.80
C THR A 84 38.22 30.67 -13.27
N GLY A 85 38.90 29.70 -13.90
CA GLY A 85 40.11 29.10 -13.35
C GLY A 85 39.82 28.46 -11.99
N LYS A 86 40.57 28.85 -10.96
CA LYS A 86 40.41 28.35 -9.58
C LYS A 86 39.39 29.13 -8.77
N ASN A 87 38.88 30.26 -9.27
CA ASN A 87 37.92 31.10 -8.55
C ASN A 87 36.51 30.58 -8.79
N VAL A 88 35.76 30.39 -7.71
CA VAL A 88 34.37 29.95 -7.71
C VAL A 88 33.53 30.95 -6.94
N CYS A 89 32.38 31.31 -7.51
CA CYS A 89 31.34 32.07 -6.85
C CYS A 89 30.03 31.28 -6.91
N VAL A 90 29.39 31.03 -5.76
CA VAL A 90 28.10 30.35 -5.66
C VAL A 90 27.04 31.33 -5.17
N LYS A 91 26.00 31.53 -5.97
CA LYS A 91 24.80 32.28 -5.61
C LYS A 91 23.72 31.38 -5.04
N ASN A 92 22.89 31.94 -4.18
CA ASN A 92 21.71 31.29 -3.65
C ASN A 92 20.80 30.73 -4.75
N ALA A 93 20.18 29.58 -4.49
CA ALA A 93 19.03 29.11 -5.24
C ALA A 93 17.84 30.04 -5.00
N GLY A 94 16.84 30.00 -5.89
CA GLY A 94 15.68 30.89 -5.83
C GLY A 94 14.86 30.84 -4.52
N TYR A 95 15.05 29.81 -3.69
CA TYR A 95 14.30 29.60 -2.45
C TYR A 95 15.13 29.84 -1.17
N ASN A 96 16.46 29.95 -1.23
CA ASN A 96 17.33 30.07 -0.05
C ASN A 96 18.12 31.40 0.01
N GLY A 97 17.69 32.41 -0.75
CA GLY A 97 18.34 33.74 -0.80
C GLY A 97 18.15 34.61 0.44
N ASN A 98 17.00 34.50 1.11
CA ASN A 98 16.73 35.25 2.33
C ASN A 98 17.50 34.66 3.51
N LEU A 99 18.58 35.32 3.90
CA LEU A 99 19.44 34.93 5.01
C LEU A 99 19.45 36.01 6.09
N ALA A 100 18.61 35.81 7.11
CA ALA A 100 18.51 36.71 8.26
C ALA A 100 19.83 36.79 9.05
N THR A 101 19.98 37.81 9.89
CA THR A 101 21.10 37.91 10.83
C THR A 101 21.16 36.66 11.73
N ASN A 102 22.34 36.06 11.84
CA ASN A 102 22.65 34.79 12.52
C ASN A 102 22.05 33.52 11.89
N ALA A 103 21.34 33.61 10.76
CA ALA A 103 20.86 32.44 10.05
C ALA A 103 21.97 31.79 9.22
N THR A 104 21.81 30.49 8.93
CA THR A 104 22.76 29.70 8.15
C THR A 104 22.09 29.16 6.90
N ALA A 105 22.70 29.42 5.74
CA ALA A 105 22.40 28.74 4.49
C ALA A 105 23.40 27.60 4.29
N GLN A 106 22.94 26.50 3.70
CA GLN A 106 23.79 25.38 3.34
C GLN A 106 23.60 25.03 1.87
N PHE A 107 24.70 24.65 1.24
CA PHE A 107 24.72 24.10 -0.11
C PHE A 107 25.83 23.07 -0.21
N GLY A 108 25.80 22.24 -1.25
CA GLY A 108 26.82 21.21 -1.43
C GLY A 108 27.15 20.98 -2.89
N PHE A 109 28.30 20.35 -3.12
CA PHE A 109 28.77 20.05 -4.46
C PHE A 109 29.70 18.84 -4.49
N ILE A 110 29.83 18.23 -5.67
CA ILE A 110 30.87 17.23 -5.96
C ILE A 110 32.03 17.94 -6.63
N VAL A 111 33.24 17.69 -6.14
CA VAL A 111 34.49 18.17 -6.71
C VAL A 111 35.29 17.00 -7.30
N ASN A 112 35.83 17.19 -8.51
CA ASN A 112 36.78 16.28 -9.13
C ASN A 112 38.21 16.69 -8.75
N ASN A 113 39.06 15.72 -8.44
CA ASN A 113 40.45 15.93 -7.98
C ASN A 113 40.57 16.81 -6.72
N PRO A 114 39.94 16.42 -5.59
CA PRO A 114 39.92 17.22 -4.37
C PRO A 114 41.34 17.49 -3.87
N SER A 115 41.68 18.75 -3.61
CA SER A 115 42.91 19.10 -2.91
C SER A 115 42.86 18.68 -1.45
N ALA A 116 44.03 18.39 -0.88
CA ALA A 116 44.15 17.96 0.51
C ALA A 116 43.79 19.05 1.54
N ALA A 117 43.71 20.33 1.13
CA ALA A 117 43.47 21.47 2.02
C ALA A 117 42.26 22.30 1.57
N ALA A 118 41.31 22.52 2.48
CA ALA A 118 40.14 23.35 2.23
C ALA A 118 40.51 24.84 1.99
N PRO A 119 39.75 25.57 1.15
CA PRO A 119 39.92 27.02 1.00
C PRO A 119 39.71 27.75 2.34
N THR A 120 40.51 28.79 2.59
CA THR A 120 40.44 29.58 3.84
C THR A 120 39.90 30.99 3.63
N ASP A 121 39.94 31.50 2.40
CA ASP A 121 39.53 32.86 2.07
C ASP A 121 38.18 32.86 1.35
N PHE A 122 37.16 33.39 2.02
CA PHE A 122 35.80 33.51 1.52
C PHE A 122 35.33 34.96 1.51
N THR A 123 34.61 35.35 0.46
CA THR A 123 33.89 36.63 0.41
C THR A 123 32.39 36.40 0.25
N LEU A 124 31.59 37.12 1.05
CA LEU A 124 30.13 37.15 0.95
C LEU A 124 29.71 38.46 0.29
N ASN A 125 29.04 38.36 -0.86
CA ASN A 125 28.64 39.51 -1.68
C ASN A 125 29.81 40.49 -1.92
N GLY A 126 31.01 39.93 -2.18
CA GLY A 126 32.24 40.69 -2.41
C GLY A 126 32.96 41.21 -1.17
N THR A 127 32.45 40.99 0.04
CA THR A 127 33.09 41.43 1.30
C THR A 127 33.72 40.25 2.03
N SER A 128 34.95 40.40 2.56
CA SER A 128 35.65 39.32 3.27
C SER A 128 34.88 38.85 4.52
N CYS A 129 34.77 37.53 4.70
CA CYS A 129 34.23 36.95 5.93
C CYS A 129 35.18 37.12 7.15
N SER A 130 36.47 37.33 6.92
CA SER A 130 37.47 37.66 7.94
C SER A 130 37.61 39.20 8.03
N GLY A 131 37.22 39.78 9.17
CA GLY A 131 37.20 41.23 9.34
C GLY A 131 38.58 41.87 9.21
N SER A 132 38.85 42.55 8.09
CA SER A 132 39.87 43.59 7.97
C SER A 132 39.28 44.75 7.18
N ALA A 133 39.11 45.90 7.84
CA ALA A 133 38.79 47.16 7.20
C ALA A 133 40.09 47.84 6.76
N THR A 134 40.24 48.14 5.47
CA THR A 134 41.12 49.21 5.00
C THR A 134 40.54 49.93 3.80
N SER A 135 40.76 51.23 3.83
CA SER A 135 40.14 52.33 3.11
C SER A 135 40.62 52.54 1.66
N SER A 136 39.76 53.24 0.91
CA SER A 136 39.94 53.78 -0.45
C SER A 136 41.19 54.65 -0.68
N SER A 137 41.74 54.58 -1.90
CA SER A 137 42.52 55.65 -2.55
C SER A 137 42.15 55.77 -4.05
N SER A 138 42.02 57.02 -4.52
CA SER A 138 41.78 57.50 -5.92
C SER A 138 43.14 57.90 -6.58
N PRO A 139 43.32 58.35 -7.86
CA PRO A 139 42.42 58.57 -9.02
C PRO A 139 42.91 58.03 -10.41
N SER A 140 42.11 58.30 -11.46
CA SER A 140 42.32 58.40 -12.94
C SER A 140 43.72 58.11 -13.57
N SER A 141 43.91 57.62 -14.81
CA SER A 141 43.46 58.26 -16.07
C SER A 141 43.96 57.54 -17.37
N VAL A 142 43.04 57.34 -18.35
CA VAL A 142 43.13 57.38 -19.86
C VAL A 142 44.04 56.39 -20.68
N PRO A 143 43.75 56.10 -22.00
CA PRO A 143 42.49 55.80 -22.73
C PRO A 143 42.67 54.84 -23.97
N PRO A 144 41.90 54.90 -25.10
CA PRO A 144 40.91 53.88 -25.45
C PRO A 144 41.14 53.20 -26.82
N SER A 145 40.34 52.20 -27.15
CA SER A 145 39.69 52.10 -28.47
C SER A 145 38.55 51.09 -28.45
N SER A 146 37.39 51.62 -28.79
CA SER A 146 36.07 51.02 -28.93
C SER A 146 35.92 50.20 -30.20
N THR A 147 35.13 49.13 -30.14
CA THR A 147 34.28 48.72 -31.27
C THR A 147 32.83 48.73 -30.82
N SER A 148 32.02 49.43 -31.61
CA SER A 148 30.57 49.51 -31.54
C SER A 148 29.95 48.29 -32.23
N SER A 149 28.90 47.73 -31.64
CA SER A 149 27.75 47.28 -32.41
C SER A 149 26.49 47.26 -31.55
N SER A 150 25.43 47.66 -32.22
CA SER A 150 24.11 48.10 -31.79
C SER A 150 23.24 47.02 -31.16
N SER A 151 22.43 47.47 -30.21
CA SER A 151 21.18 46.90 -29.75
C SER A 151 20.25 46.52 -30.91
N SER A 152 19.77 45.28 -30.90
CA SER A 152 18.49 44.91 -31.50
C SER A 152 17.58 44.42 -30.37
N SER A 153 16.58 45.26 -30.08
CA SER A 153 15.47 44.97 -29.19
C SER A 153 14.63 43.83 -29.76
N SER A 154 14.61 42.67 -29.09
CA SER A 154 13.53 41.70 -29.25
C SER A 154 12.59 41.87 -28.07
N SER A 155 11.49 42.55 -28.34
CA SER A 155 10.33 42.67 -27.46
C SER A 155 9.84 41.28 -27.05
N VAL A 156 9.99 40.93 -25.77
CA VAL A 156 9.30 39.79 -25.17
C VAL A 156 7.80 40.08 -25.27
N ALA A 157 7.06 39.19 -25.92
CA ALA A 157 5.60 39.26 -25.99
C ALA A 157 4.99 39.40 -24.58
N PRO A 158 3.90 40.16 -24.41
CA PRO A 158 3.31 40.36 -23.09
C PRO A 158 2.87 38.99 -22.53
N SER A 159 3.46 38.59 -21.40
CA SER A 159 3.07 37.37 -20.70
C SER A 159 1.59 37.47 -20.29
N THR A 160 0.81 36.43 -20.59
CA THR A 160 -0.61 36.41 -20.25
C THR A 160 -0.74 36.34 -18.73
N ALA A 161 -1.51 37.27 -18.13
CA ALA A 161 -1.65 37.31 -16.67
C ALA A 161 -2.33 36.04 -16.13
N ALA A 162 -1.86 35.54 -14.98
CA ALA A 162 -2.55 34.49 -14.25
C ALA A 162 -3.87 35.04 -13.68
N ARG A 163 -4.98 34.40 -14.03
CA ARG A 163 -6.30 34.66 -13.46
C ARG A 163 -6.51 33.93 -12.14
N TRP A 164 -5.99 32.70 -12.06
CA TRP A 164 -6.00 31.90 -10.85
C TRP A 164 -4.59 31.42 -10.52
N LEU A 165 -4.26 31.44 -9.24
CA LEU A 165 -3.00 30.91 -8.71
C LEU A 165 -3.31 29.69 -7.84
N LEU A 166 -2.43 28.69 -7.87
CA LEU A 166 -2.50 27.54 -6.98
C LEU A 166 -2.15 27.96 -5.55
N ASP A 167 -3.08 27.75 -4.61
CA ASP A 167 -2.82 27.86 -3.18
C ASP A 167 -2.14 26.58 -2.71
N THR A 168 -0.81 26.60 -2.66
CA THR A 168 0.01 25.44 -2.30
C THR A 168 -0.20 24.98 -0.87
N THR A 169 -0.67 25.86 0.03
CA THR A 169 -0.91 25.53 1.44
C THR A 169 -2.18 24.73 1.66
N LYS A 170 -3.14 24.84 0.72
CA LYS A 170 -4.41 24.11 0.74
C LYS A 170 -4.48 22.98 -0.29
N SER A 171 -3.56 22.96 -1.24
CA SER A 171 -3.51 21.98 -2.30
C SER A 171 -2.75 20.71 -1.88
N SER A 172 -3.16 19.58 -2.44
CA SER A 172 -2.54 18.27 -2.17
C SER A 172 -2.44 17.47 -3.48
N PHE A 173 -1.32 16.78 -3.66
CA PHE A 173 -1.07 15.89 -4.78
C PHE A 173 -0.53 14.58 -4.24
N HIS A 174 -1.12 13.46 -4.65
CA HIS A 174 -0.70 12.16 -4.19
C HIS A 174 -0.72 11.15 -5.33
N PHE A 175 0.19 10.19 -5.23
CA PHE A 175 0.17 9.03 -6.09
C PHE A 175 0.52 7.78 -5.29
N VAL A 176 0.00 6.65 -5.73
CA VAL A 176 0.14 5.38 -5.01
C VAL A 176 0.93 4.42 -5.87
N THR A 177 2.00 3.87 -5.29
CA THR A 177 2.70 2.74 -5.90
C THR A 177 2.39 1.49 -5.11
N VAL A 178 2.28 0.35 -5.80
CA VAL A 178 2.11 -0.94 -5.14
C VAL A 178 3.39 -1.73 -5.29
N LYS A 179 4.09 -2.04 -4.20
CA LYS A 179 5.26 -2.93 -4.21
C LYS A 179 4.90 -4.32 -3.69
N ASN A 180 5.69 -5.31 -4.08
CA ASN A 180 5.51 -6.71 -3.70
C ASN A 180 4.07 -7.19 -3.92
N THR A 181 3.42 -6.70 -4.97
CA THR A 181 2.03 -7.01 -5.39
C THR A 181 0.87 -6.55 -4.50
N ASN A 182 1.08 -6.14 -3.24
CA ASN A 182 -0.02 -5.81 -2.32
C ASN A 182 0.25 -4.62 -1.36
N THR A 183 1.47 -4.07 -1.34
CA THR A 183 1.82 -2.99 -0.41
C THR A 183 1.66 -1.66 -1.13
N ALA A 184 0.49 -1.04 -0.94
CA ALA A 184 0.23 0.31 -1.44
C ALA A 184 0.93 1.34 -0.56
N GLU A 185 1.83 2.11 -1.15
CA GLU A 185 2.47 3.26 -0.50
C GLU A 185 2.05 4.54 -1.21
N THR A 186 1.63 5.53 -0.42
CA THR A 186 1.26 6.85 -0.93
C THR A 186 2.46 7.79 -0.86
N PHE A 187 2.78 8.42 -1.99
CA PHE A 187 3.83 9.43 -2.11
C PHE A 187 3.24 10.78 -2.52
N THR A 188 4.05 11.83 -2.35
CA THR A 188 3.66 13.21 -2.66
C THR A 188 4.84 13.99 -3.21
N PHE A 189 4.59 15.17 -3.75
CA PHE A 189 5.60 16.18 -4.05
C PHE A 189 5.43 17.34 -3.06
N THR A 190 6.52 17.75 -2.43
CA THR A 190 6.50 18.83 -1.42
C THR A 190 6.40 20.22 -2.03
N GLN A 191 6.62 20.34 -3.34
CA GLN A 191 6.46 21.58 -4.08
C GLN A 191 5.46 21.39 -5.22
N LEU A 192 4.49 22.29 -5.30
CA LEU A 192 3.49 22.35 -6.38
C LEU A 192 3.46 23.77 -6.93
N GLN A 193 3.36 23.92 -8.25
CA GLN A 193 3.21 25.22 -8.89
C GLN A 193 2.08 25.13 -9.90
N GLY A 194 1.16 26.09 -9.91
CA GLY A 194 0.07 26.06 -10.87
C GLY A 194 -0.58 27.41 -11.09
N THR A 195 -0.99 27.65 -12.32
CA THR A 195 -1.71 28.87 -12.72
C THR A 195 -2.80 28.54 -13.74
N VAL A 196 -3.83 29.37 -13.78
CA VAL A 196 -4.80 29.41 -14.88
C VAL A 196 -4.75 30.80 -15.49
N ALA A 197 -4.42 30.91 -16.77
CA ALA A 197 -4.39 32.17 -17.51
C ALA A 197 -5.79 32.78 -17.64
N THR A 198 -5.87 34.06 -18.01
CA THR A 198 -7.15 34.73 -18.33
C THR A 198 -7.91 34.08 -19.48
N THR A 199 -7.20 33.40 -20.39
CA THR A 199 -7.77 32.60 -21.49
C THR A 199 -8.29 31.22 -21.05
N GLY A 200 -8.07 30.82 -19.79
CA GLY A 200 -8.46 29.52 -19.25
C GLY A 200 -7.42 28.39 -19.44
N ASN A 201 -6.28 28.67 -20.08
CA ASN A 201 -5.15 27.75 -20.11
C ASN A 201 -4.63 27.50 -18.69
N ALA A 202 -4.80 26.27 -18.20
CA ALA A 202 -4.33 25.84 -16.89
C ALA A 202 -3.05 25.04 -17.03
N THR A 203 -2.03 25.40 -16.25
CA THR A 203 -0.74 24.72 -16.21
C THR A 203 -0.43 24.34 -14.76
N LEU A 204 -0.17 23.06 -14.53
CA LEU A 204 0.42 22.52 -13.30
C LEU A 204 1.85 22.08 -13.62
N SER A 205 2.82 22.59 -12.86
CA SER A 205 4.23 22.23 -12.94
C SER A 205 4.70 21.72 -11.59
N ILE A 206 5.31 20.53 -11.57
CA ILE A 206 5.77 19.88 -10.35
C ILE A 206 7.28 19.62 -10.47
N PRO A 207 8.10 20.23 -9.59
CA PRO A 207 9.52 19.90 -9.51
C PRO A 207 9.70 18.45 -9.05
N LEU A 208 10.22 17.58 -9.91
CA LEU A 208 10.35 16.15 -9.62
C LEU A 208 11.35 15.86 -8.50
N ALA A 209 12.33 16.76 -8.28
CA ALA A 209 13.23 16.72 -7.13
C ALA A 209 12.50 16.87 -5.79
N SER A 210 11.30 17.43 -5.76
CA SER A 210 10.51 17.61 -4.53
C SER A 210 9.77 16.35 -4.06
N ILE A 211 10.01 15.20 -4.70
CA ILE A 211 9.44 13.91 -4.32
C ILE A 211 9.68 13.63 -2.83
N SER A 212 8.61 13.30 -2.11
CA SER A 212 8.67 12.83 -0.73
C SER A 212 7.94 11.51 -0.60
N THR A 213 8.72 10.50 -0.25
CA THR A 213 8.27 9.15 0.06
C THR A 213 8.36 8.81 1.55
N GLY A 214 8.73 9.79 2.38
CA GLY A 214 9.07 9.60 3.80
C GLY A 214 10.47 9.03 4.06
N PHE A 215 11.23 8.68 3.03
CA PHE A 215 12.61 8.15 3.15
C PHE A 215 13.54 8.79 2.13
N ASP A 216 14.61 9.43 2.61
CA ASP A 216 15.53 10.21 1.76
C ASP A 216 16.24 9.36 0.71
N ILE A 217 16.73 8.18 1.08
CA ILE A 217 17.40 7.26 0.15
C ILE A 217 16.46 6.90 -1.01
N ARG A 218 15.17 6.69 -0.73
CA ARG A 218 14.18 6.38 -1.77
C ARG A 218 13.87 7.60 -2.62
N ASN A 219 13.79 8.80 -2.03
CA ASN A 219 13.64 10.04 -2.77
C ASN A 219 14.79 10.20 -3.79
N THR A 220 16.04 10.04 -3.34
CA THR A 220 17.23 10.10 -4.21
C THR A 220 17.21 9.03 -5.29
N ARG A 221 16.82 7.79 -4.97
CA ARG A 221 16.71 6.72 -5.98
C ARG A 221 15.64 7.05 -7.02
N MET A 222 14.47 7.56 -6.63
CA MET A 222 13.42 7.96 -7.57
C MET A 222 13.84 9.15 -8.44
N GLN A 223 14.54 10.13 -7.87
CA GLN A 223 15.10 11.26 -8.62
C GLN A 223 16.08 10.79 -9.69
N ASN A 224 16.96 9.84 -9.36
CA ASN A 224 18.05 9.43 -10.26
C ASN A 224 17.67 8.31 -11.23
N LEU A 225 16.97 7.27 -10.75
CA LEU A 225 16.71 6.04 -11.50
C LEU A 225 15.37 6.05 -12.24
N LEU A 226 14.41 6.87 -11.80
CA LEU A 226 13.06 6.89 -12.36
C LEU A 226 12.79 8.20 -13.10
N PHE A 227 12.91 9.34 -12.42
CA PHE A 227 12.55 10.63 -13.00
C PHE A 227 13.69 11.28 -13.80
N GLU A 228 14.93 10.89 -13.51
CA GLU A 228 16.13 11.48 -14.12
C GLU A 228 16.17 13.02 -13.93
N SER A 229 15.81 13.46 -12.71
CA SER A 229 15.41 14.84 -12.44
C SER A 229 16.55 15.88 -12.52
N SER A 230 17.80 15.45 -12.68
CA SER A 230 18.92 16.37 -12.90
C SER A 230 18.86 17.04 -14.27
N TYR A 231 18.20 16.42 -15.25
CA TYR A 231 18.04 16.97 -16.61
C TYR A 231 16.59 16.94 -17.12
N LEU A 232 15.70 16.18 -16.46
CA LEU A 232 14.25 16.28 -16.60
C LEU A 232 13.61 16.78 -15.29
N PRO A 233 13.88 18.03 -14.86
CA PRO A 233 13.53 18.49 -13.51
C PRO A 233 12.03 18.65 -13.25
N GLN A 234 11.17 18.65 -14.28
CA GLN A 234 9.77 19.02 -14.14
C GLN A 234 8.83 17.98 -14.77
N LEU A 235 7.69 17.78 -14.10
CA LEU A 235 6.47 17.24 -14.70
C LEU A 235 5.56 18.42 -15.02
N HIS A 236 4.95 18.41 -16.22
CA HIS A 236 3.97 19.42 -16.61
C HIS A 236 2.63 18.78 -17.00
N PHE A 237 1.53 19.36 -16.53
CA PHE A 237 0.21 19.07 -17.04
C PHE A 237 -0.47 20.35 -17.51
N THR A 238 -0.96 20.35 -18.75
CA THR A 238 -1.66 21.50 -19.34
C THR A 238 -3.06 21.09 -19.80
N THR A 239 -4.06 21.92 -19.52
CA THR A 239 -5.44 21.70 -19.98
C THR A 239 -6.18 23.03 -20.15
N GLN A 240 -7.37 22.98 -20.75
CA GLN A 240 -8.24 24.14 -20.93
C GLN A 240 -9.39 24.08 -19.91
N LEU A 241 -9.52 25.12 -19.08
CA LEU A 241 -10.68 25.33 -18.22
C LEU A 241 -11.66 26.31 -18.87
N ASP A 242 -12.96 26.06 -18.66
CA ASP A 242 -14.00 27.01 -19.06
C ASP A 242 -14.17 28.06 -17.96
N VAL A 243 -13.35 29.10 -18.03
CA VAL A 243 -13.36 30.19 -17.03
C VAL A 243 -14.69 30.94 -16.97
N SER A 244 -15.48 30.93 -18.06
CA SER A 244 -16.79 31.58 -18.10
C SER A 244 -17.84 30.78 -17.32
N ALA A 245 -17.84 29.45 -17.47
CA ALA A 245 -18.66 28.57 -16.66
C ALA A 245 -18.27 28.69 -15.18
N LEU A 246 -16.98 28.70 -14.86
CA LEU A 246 -16.48 28.85 -13.49
C LEU A 246 -16.87 30.20 -12.85
N ASP A 247 -16.89 31.27 -13.63
CA ASP A 247 -17.38 32.57 -13.18
C ASP A 247 -18.88 32.53 -12.85
N ALA A 248 -19.67 31.90 -13.73
CA ALA A 248 -21.12 31.79 -13.59
C ALA A 248 -21.58 30.85 -12.47
N MET A 249 -20.73 29.90 -12.03
CA MET A 249 -21.03 29.01 -10.91
C MET A 249 -21.41 29.82 -9.64
N PRO A 250 -22.51 29.49 -8.94
CA PRO A 250 -22.79 30.04 -7.62
C PRO A 250 -21.78 29.56 -6.57
N VAL A 251 -21.53 30.37 -5.53
CA VAL A 251 -20.73 29.93 -4.37
C VAL A 251 -21.45 28.77 -3.67
N GLY A 252 -20.71 27.70 -3.35
CA GLY A 252 -21.22 26.44 -2.80
C GLY A 252 -21.65 25.42 -3.86
N ALA A 253 -21.70 25.81 -5.15
CA ALA A 253 -22.06 24.89 -6.23
C ALA A 253 -20.92 23.92 -6.57
N ILE A 254 -21.33 22.73 -7.02
CA ILE A 254 -20.46 21.66 -7.50
C ILE A 254 -20.76 21.45 -8.98
N GLN A 255 -19.72 21.45 -9.81
CA GLN A 255 -19.79 21.13 -11.23
C GLN A 255 -18.85 19.96 -11.54
N VAL A 256 -19.25 19.12 -12.50
CA VAL A 256 -18.40 18.06 -13.03
C VAL A 256 -18.05 18.42 -14.46
N GLN A 257 -16.76 18.36 -14.79
CA GLN A 257 -16.24 18.67 -16.12
C GLN A 257 -15.25 17.58 -16.54
N SER A 258 -15.43 17.02 -17.75
CA SER A 258 -14.41 16.17 -18.36
C SER A 258 -13.26 17.05 -18.85
N LEU A 259 -12.07 16.83 -18.31
CA LEU A 259 -10.85 17.55 -18.68
C LEU A 259 -9.95 16.63 -19.49
N THR A 260 -9.56 17.08 -20.68
CA THR A 260 -8.50 16.47 -21.48
C THR A 260 -7.31 17.43 -21.48
N GLY A 261 -6.13 16.93 -21.15
CA GLY A 261 -4.92 17.73 -21.09
C GLY A 261 -3.68 16.93 -21.43
N ASN A 262 -2.57 17.62 -21.69
CA ASN A 262 -1.30 17.01 -22.03
C ASN A 262 -0.43 16.87 -20.78
N LEU A 263 -0.04 15.63 -20.46
CA LEU A 263 0.94 15.30 -19.44
C LEU A 263 2.30 15.11 -20.10
N ILE A 264 3.27 15.94 -19.70
CA ILE A 264 4.68 15.80 -20.03
C ILE A 264 5.39 15.23 -18.81
N LEU A 265 5.91 14.03 -18.96
CA LEU A 265 6.66 13.31 -17.93
C LEU A 265 7.74 12.48 -18.60
N HIS A 266 8.96 12.54 -18.06
CA HIS A 266 10.11 11.75 -18.53
C HIS A 266 10.42 11.96 -20.04
N ALA A 267 10.29 13.21 -20.50
CA ALA A 267 10.44 13.61 -21.90
C ALA A 267 9.49 12.88 -22.87
N VAL A 268 8.32 12.47 -22.37
CA VAL A 268 7.22 11.94 -23.18
C VAL A 268 5.98 12.80 -22.95
N ASN A 269 5.33 13.22 -24.04
CA ASN A 269 4.10 14.02 -24.02
C ASN A 269 2.90 13.16 -24.43
N LYS A 270 1.90 13.02 -23.55
CA LYS A 270 0.69 12.21 -23.79
C LYS A 270 -0.58 12.93 -23.33
N PRO A 271 -1.69 12.80 -24.09
CA PRO A 271 -2.98 13.28 -23.62
C PRO A 271 -3.54 12.37 -22.53
N ILE A 272 -4.08 12.97 -21.46
CA ILE A 272 -4.76 12.32 -20.35
C ILE A 272 -6.15 12.94 -20.22
N THR A 273 -7.17 12.10 -20.07
CA THR A 273 -8.57 12.54 -19.90
C THR A 273 -9.13 12.02 -18.58
N PHE A 274 -9.80 12.89 -17.82
CA PHE A 274 -10.47 12.52 -16.57
C PHE A 274 -11.64 13.46 -16.24
N ASP A 275 -12.62 12.94 -15.49
CA ASP A 275 -13.70 13.77 -14.95
C ASP A 275 -13.23 14.48 -13.69
N ALA A 276 -13.24 15.81 -13.71
CA ALA A 276 -12.94 16.66 -12.59
C ALA A 276 -14.22 17.12 -11.88
N THR A 277 -14.22 17.06 -10.55
CA THR A 277 -15.19 17.76 -9.72
C THR A 277 -14.60 19.11 -9.35
N ILE A 278 -15.35 20.17 -9.67
CA ILE A 278 -15.01 21.55 -9.38
C ILE A 278 -16.01 22.09 -8.37
N VAL A 279 -15.52 22.65 -7.27
CA VAL A 279 -16.36 23.23 -6.22
C VAL A 279 -15.99 24.70 -6.05
N LYS A 280 -16.98 25.58 -6.05
CA LYS A 280 -16.77 27.00 -5.79
C LYS A 280 -16.93 27.29 -4.30
N HIS A 281 -15.85 27.70 -3.64
CA HIS A 281 -15.84 27.97 -2.19
C HIS A 281 -16.14 29.44 -1.88
N SER A 282 -15.75 30.34 -2.78
CA SER A 282 -16.06 31.77 -2.73
C SER A 282 -15.99 32.37 -4.13
N ASN A 283 -16.27 33.67 -4.27
CA ASN A 283 -16.06 34.38 -5.54
C ASN A 283 -14.60 34.34 -6.02
N THR A 284 -13.68 34.11 -5.09
CA THR A 284 -12.24 34.12 -5.30
C THR A 284 -11.58 32.77 -5.03
N SER A 285 -12.34 31.70 -4.83
CA SER A 285 -11.74 30.39 -4.52
C SER A 285 -12.55 29.25 -5.11
N ILE A 286 -11.85 28.36 -5.82
CA ILE A 286 -12.38 27.09 -6.29
C ILE A 286 -11.45 25.95 -5.87
N SER A 287 -11.97 24.73 -5.81
CA SER A 287 -11.15 23.52 -5.76
C SER A 287 -11.45 22.61 -6.93
N VAL A 288 -10.41 21.95 -7.45
CA VAL A 288 -10.48 20.96 -8.53
C VAL A 288 -9.89 19.64 -8.03
N SER A 289 -10.62 18.55 -8.22
CA SER A 289 -10.18 17.19 -7.87
C SER A 289 -10.73 16.17 -8.86
N PRO A 290 -10.00 15.09 -9.19
CA PRO A 290 -10.54 14.07 -10.06
C PRO A 290 -11.65 13.28 -9.33
N ARG A 291 -12.70 12.89 -10.05
CA ARG A 291 -13.85 12.15 -9.48
C ARG A 291 -13.50 10.69 -9.13
N ARG A 292 -12.45 10.17 -9.76
CA ARG A 292 -11.82 8.86 -9.52
C ARG A 292 -10.30 9.00 -9.72
N PRO A 293 -9.46 8.17 -9.10
CA PRO A 293 -8.02 8.22 -9.34
C PRO A 293 -7.68 8.12 -10.82
N ILE A 294 -6.77 8.97 -11.28
CA ILE A 294 -6.23 8.96 -12.63
C ILE A 294 -5.14 7.90 -12.67
N VAL A 295 -5.28 6.86 -13.49
CA VAL A 295 -4.28 5.80 -13.59
C VAL A 295 -3.22 6.21 -14.61
N ILE A 296 -1.98 6.38 -14.17
CA ILE A 296 -0.81 6.60 -15.02
C ILE A 296 -0.05 5.29 -15.16
N ASN A 297 0.24 4.86 -16.38
CA ASN A 297 1.02 3.66 -16.65
C ASN A 297 2.48 4.05 -16.95
N SER A 298 3.45 3.45 -16.25
CA SER A 298 4.87 3.77 -16.43
C SER A 298 5.36 3.47 -17.85
N VAL A 299 4.78 2.49 -18.54
CA VAL A 299 5.12 2.15 -19.94
C VAL A 299 4.80 3.31 -20.89
N ASP A 300 3.69 4.02 -20.68
CA ASP A 300 3.24 5.09 -21.58
C ASP A 300 4.19 6.30 -21.60
N PHE A 301 5.02 6.42 -20.56
CA PHE A 301 6.01 7.48 -20.36
C PHE A 301 7.45 6.94 -20.32
N GLU A 302 7.66 5.68 -20.73
CA GLU A 302 8.98 5.03 -20.77
C GLU A 302 9.70 4.96 -19.41
N LEU A 303 8.93 5.01 -18.32
CA LEU A 303 9.42 4.96 -16.94
C LEU A 303 9.59 3.51 -16.43
N ASN A 304 9.11 2.52 -17.16
CA ASN A 304 9.09 1.12 -16.73
C ASN A 304 10.49 0.51 -16.52
N ALA A 305 11.51 1.00 -17.23
CA ALA A 305 12.90 0.61 -16.93
C ALA A 305 13.38 1.19 -15.58
N GLY A 306 13.01 2.43 -15.26
CA GLY A 306 13.33 3.04 -13.97
C GLY A 306 12.60 2.40 -12.81
N VAL A 307 11.35 1.98 -13.02
CA VAL A 307 10.59 1.16 -12.05
C VAL A 307 11.31 -0.17 -11.78
N GLU A 308 11.80 -0.84 -12.82
CA GLU A 308 12.57 -2.07 -12.67
C GLU A 308 13.92 -1.83 -11.96
N ALA A 309 14.63 -0.75 -12.26
CA ALA A 309 15.84 -0.37 -11.56
C ALA A 309 15.60 -0.12 -10.06
N LEU A 310 14.51 0.58 -9.71
CA LEU A 310 14.10 0.77 -8.33
C LEU A 310 13.78 -0.55 -7.64
N ARG A 311 13.11 -1.48 -8.32
CA ARG A 311 12.79 -2.82 -7.80
C ARG A 311 14.08 -3.57 -7.47
N VAL A 312 15.04 -3.60 -8.39
CA VAL A 312 16.34 -4.28 -8.22
C VAL A 312 17.13 -3.67 -7.07
N VAL A 313 17.29 -2.34 -7.04
CA VAL A 313 18.10 -1.63 -6.03
C VAL A 313 17.46 -1.68 -4.63
N ALA A 314 16.14 -1.85 -4.56
CA ALA A 314 15.42 -2.06 -3.31
C ALA A 314 15.25 -3.54 -2.93
N ASN A 315 15.79 -4.47 -3.74
CA ASN A 315 15.65 -5.92 -3.58
C ASN A 315 14.19 -6.37 -3.40
N LEU A 316 13.29 -5.81 -4.20
CA LEU A 316 11.84 -6.08 -4.16
C LEU A 316 11.45 -7.14 -5.18
N SER A 317 10.37 -7.89 -4.89
CA SER A 317 9.86 -8.90 -5.83
C SER A 317 9.11 -8.26 -7.01
N SER A 318 8.47 -7.12 -6.79
CA SER A 318 7.78 -6.34 -7.83
C SER A 318 7.55 -4.88 -7.40
N ILE A 319 7.41 -4.00 -8.38
CA ILE A 319 6.79 -2.68 -8.25
C ILE A 319 5.78 -2.56 -9.38
N GLY A 320 4.54 -2.18 -9.07
CA GLY A 320 3.46 -2.05 -10.04
C GLY A 320 3.71 -0.91 -11.03
N GLU A 321 3.41 -1.16 -12.31
CA GLU A 321 3.58 -0.17 -13.39
C GLU A 321 2.41 0.83 -13.48
N LYS A 322 1.24 0.49 -12.91
CA LYS A 322 0.06 1.35 -12.86
C LYS A 322 0.02 2.11 -11.55
N THR A 323 0.07 3.43 -11.65
CA THR A 323 0.13 4.36 -10.53
C THR A 323 -1.15 5.20 -10.49
N PRO A 324 -2.07 4.95 -9.55
CA PRO A 324 -3.19 5.84 -9.30
C PRO A 324 -2.70 7.19 -8.76
N VAL A 325 -3.18 8.27 -9.37
CA VAL A 325 -2.91 9.66 -9.00
C VAL A 325 -4.21 10.30 -8.57
N TYR A 326 -4.19 11.02 -7.46
CA TYR A 326 -5.31 11.84 -7.00
C TYR A 326 -4.79 13.14 -6.40
N PHE A 327 -5.61 14.19 -6.50
CA PHE A 327 -5.24 15.50 -6.01
C PHE A 327 -6.47 16.28 -5.58
N LYS A 328 -6.25 17.30 -4.77
CA LYS A 328 -7.21 18.37 -4.55
C LYS A 328 -6.46 19.68 -4.63
N MET A 329 -6.71 20.44 -5.69
CA MET A 329 -6.03 21.69 -5.99
C MET A 329 -6.96 22.84 -5.65
N PHE A 330 -6.52 23.73 -4.77
CA PHE A 330 -7.23 24.97 -4.49
C PHE A 330 -6.63 26.08 -5.34
N LEU A 331 -7.50 26.77 -6.07
CA LEU A 331 -7.14 27.90 -6.91
C LEU A 331 -7.77 29.15 -6.31
N THR A 332 -6.96 30.19 -6.13
CA THR A 332 -7.43 31.50 -5.67
C THR A 332 -7.44 32.48 -6.83
N ARG A 333 -8.61 33.08 -7.05
CA ARG A 333 -8.78 34.26 -7.90
C ARG A 333 -8.31 35.42 -7.06
N ASP A 334 -7.34 36.14 -7.62
CA ASP A 334 -6.76 37.40 -7.18
C ASP A 334 -5.26 37.21 -7.34
N ASN A 335 -4.75 37.90 -8.36
CA ASN A 335 -3.34 37.99 -8.66
C ASN A 335 -2.86 39.40 -8.26
N PRO A 336 -2.88 39.74 -6.96
CA PRO A 336 -2.57 41.10 -6.49
C PRO A 336 -1.13 41.52 -6.80
N THR A 337 -0.29 40.55 -7.18
CA THR A 337 1.13 40.70 -7.47
C THR A 337 1.45 40.70 -8.96
N ASN A 338 0.45 40.67 -9.87
CA ASN A 338 0.62 40.63 -11.33
C ASN A 338 1.53 39.48 -11.83
N ILE A 339 1.48 38.33 -11.17
CA ILE A 339 2.21 37.11 -11.56
C ILE A 339 1.77 36.66 -12.96
N ALA A 340 2.73 36.42 -13.84
CA ALA A 340 2.50 35.85 -15.15
C ALA A 340 1.99 34.41 -15.06
N ALA A 341 1.08 34.01 -15.95
CA ALA A 341 0.70 32.60 -16.07
C ALA A 341 1.89 31.76 -16.53
N ILE A 342 2.04 30.57 -15.95
CA ILE A 342 3.09 29.62 -16.32
C ILE A 342 2.89 29.23 -17.78
N THR A 343 3.85 29.64 -18.61
CA THR A 343 3.92 29.30 -20.03
C THR A 343 5.08 28.33 -20.22
N LEU A 344 4.80 27.15 -20.79
CA LEU A 344 5.84 26.19 -21.12
C LEU A 344 6.66 26.70 -22.31
N PRO A 345 7.97 26.37 -22.40
CA PRO A 345 8.74 26.67 -23.59
C PRO A 345 8.17 25.99 -24.83
N SER A 346 8.46 26.55 -26.01
CA SER A 346 8.18 25.86 -27.27
C SER A 346 8.97 24.56 -27.34
N ALA A 347 8.28 23.47 -27.68
CA ALA A 347 8.92 22.17 -27.90
C ALA A 347 10.04 22.32 -28.94
N PRO A 348 11.23 21.75 -28.71
CA PRO A 348 12.30 21.76 -29.70
C PRO A 348 11.93 21.04 -31.00
N ALA A 349 12.67 21.31 -32.08
CA ALA A 349 12.53 20.55 -33.32
C ALA A 349 13.10 19.14 -33.13
N ALA A 350 12.43 18.14 -33.69
CA ALA A 350 12.84 16.74 -33.60
C ALA A 350 14.18 16.51 -34.34
N PRO A 351 15.16 15.80 -33.76
CA PRO A 351 16.36 15.41 -34.48
C PRO A 351 16.00 14.57 -35.71
N THR A 352 16.71 14.76 -36.82
CA THR A 352 16.41 14.07 -38.09
C THR A 352 17.56 13.20 -38.56
N SER A 353 17.30 12.29 -39.49
CA SER A 353 18.33 11.48 -40.16
C SER A 353 19.19 10.65 -39.19
N LEU A 354 18.57 10.04 -38.16
CA LEU A 354 19.31 9.16 -37.25
C LEU A 354 19.84 7.94 -38.02
N MET A 355 21.14 7.73 -37.97
CA MET A 355 21.87 6.60 -38.54
C MET A 355 22.79 5.98 -37.50
N GLY A 356 23.05 4.68 -37.62
CA GLY A 356 23.92 3.94 -36.70
C GLY A 356 24.82 2.96 -37.43
N ASN A 357 26.05 2.80 -36.94
CA ASN A 357 26.99 1.78 -37.38
C ASN A 357 27.45 0.95 -36.18
N LEU A 358 27.58 -0.37 -36.36
CA LEU A 358 27.96 -1.33 -35.31
C LEU A 358 29.06 -2.26 -35.83
N SER A 359 30.17 -2.31 -35.09
CA SER A 359 31.23 -3.29 -35.29
C SER A 359 30.82 -4.65 -34.71
N GLN A 360 30.66 -5.66 -35.56
CA GLN A 360 30.37 -7.04 -35.10
C GLN A 360 31.56 -7.68 -34.35
N VAL A 361 32.77 -7.11 -34.48
CA VAL A 361 33.98 -7.65 -33.84
C VAL A 361 34.19 -7.07 -32.45
N SER A 362 34.08 -5.75 -32.31
CA SER A 362 34.35 -5.05 -31.06
C SER A 362 33.09 -4.62 -30.30
N GLY A 363 31.90 -4.76 -30.89
CA GLY A 363 30.65 -4.27 -30.29
C GLY A 363 30.52 -2.75 -30.26
N ASP A 364 31.49 -2.01 -30.83
CA ASP A 364 31.48 -0.56 -30.85
C ASP A 364 30.37 -0.05 -31.77
N THR A 365 29.54 0.83 -31.21
CA THR A 365 28.37 1.41 -31.86
C THR A 365 28.54 2.93 -31.95
N SER A 366 28.35 3.48 -33.15
CA SER A 366 28.30 4.93 -33.37
C SER A 366 26.95 5.34 -33.94
N LEU A 367 26.34 6.37 -33.36
CA LEU A 367 25.09 6.98 -33.78
C LEU A 367 25.37 8.40 -34.27
N ASN A 368 24.75 8.81 -35.36
CA ASN A 368 24.82 10.17 -35.90
C ASN A 368 23.43 10.65 -36.31
N TRP A 369 23.12 11.92 -36.07
CA TRP A 369 21.87 12.56 -36.49
C TRP A 369 22.11 14.02 -36.88
N ALA A 370 21.15 14.61 -37.58
CA ALA A 370 21.13 16.04 -37.85
C ALA A 370 20.38 16.76 -36.73
N ASP A 371 21.08 17.70 -36.10
CA ASP A 371 20.44 18.69 -35.25
C ASP A 371 19.77 19.76 -36.12
N VAL A 372 18.46 19.91 -35.94
CA VAL A 372 17.61 20.90 -36.62
C VAL A 372 16.95 21.84 -35.62
N SER A 373 17.24 21.67 -34.33
CA SER A 373 16.71 22.47 -33.26
C SER A 373 17.66 23.65 -32.99
N THR A 374 17.10 24.74 -32.48
CA THR A 374 17.87 25.96 -32.13
C THR A 374 17.59 26.44 -30.71
N ASN A 375 16.71 25.73 -29.98
CA ASN A 375 16.21 26.12 -28.69
C ASN A 375 16.30 25.00 -27.64
N GLU A 376 16.89 23.85 -27.96
CA GLU A 376 17.07 22.73 -27.06
C GLU A 376 18.16 23.01 -26.02
N THR A 377 18.02 22.38 -24.86
CA THR A 377 19.04 22.39 -23.81
C THR A 377 19.87 21.11 -23.80
N GLY A 378 19.40 20.06 -24.50
CA GLY A 378 20.11 18.80 -24.63
C GLY A 378 19.36 17.76 -25.48
N PHE A 379 20.00 16.60 -25.62
CA PHE A 379 19.49 15.43 -26.34
C PHE A 379 19.52 14.19 -25.45
N LEU A 380 18.43 13.43 -25.45
CA LEU A 380 18.36 12.10 -24.85
C LEU A 380 18.57 11.05 -25.93
N VAL A 381 19.57 10.21 -25.75
CA VAL A 381 19.74 8.98 -26.54
C VAL A 381 19.03 7.85 -25.81
N ARG A 382 17.94 7.34 -26.38
CA ARG A 382 17.16 6.23 -25.81
C ARG A 382 17.51 4.94 -26.54
N ARG A 383 17.72 3.86 -25.78
CA ARG A 383 17.96 2.50 -26.29
C ARG A 383 16.93 1.54 -25.73
N LYS A 384 16.43 0.63 -26.55
CA LYS A 384 15.60 -0.50 -26.14
C LYS A 384 16.32 -1.79 -26.50
N GLY A 385 16.67 -2.58 -25.48
CA GLY A 385 17.38 -3.85 -25.62
C GLY A 385 16.44 -5.07 -25.61
N ALA A 386 17.01 -6.24 -25.32
CA ALA A 386 16.30 -7.52 -25.31
C ALA A 386 15.16 -7.61 -24.27
N ASP A 387 15.20 -6.81 -23.19
CA ASP A 387 14.13 -6.74 -22.19
C ASP A 387 12.92 -5.92 -22.64
N GLY A 388 13.00 -5.31 -23.83
CA GLY A 388 11.91 -4.57 -24.46
C GLY A 388 11.62 -3.19 -23.86
N ARG A 389 12.43 -2.70 -22.91
CA ARG A 389 12.22 -1.40 -22.24
C ARG A 389 13.12 -0.31 -22.80
N TRP A 390 12.58 0.91 -22.96
CA TRP A 390 13.38 2.08 -23.31
C TRP A 390 14.15 2.58 -22.09
N THR A 391 15.43 2.87 -22.27
CA THR A 391 16.35 3.39 -21.24
C THR A 391 17.11 4.60 -21.77
N THR A 392 17.40 5.60 -20.94
CA THR A 392 18.34 6.67 -21.30
C THR A 392 19.76 6.12 -21.25
N GLN A 393 20.45 6.12 -22.39
CA GLN A 393 21.87 5.77 -22.45
C GLN A 393 22.75 6.99 -22.20
N SER A 394 22.31 8.16 -22.68
CA SER A 394 23.04 9.40 -22.48
C SER A 394 22.12 10.61 -22.54
N ASN A 395 22.46 11.61 -21.73
CA ASN A 395 21.99 12.98 -21.84
C ASN A 395 23.15 13.83 -22.37
N LEU A 396 23.02 14.32 -23.60
CA LEU A 396 24.04 15.08 -24.30
C LEU A 396 23.70 16.58 -24.30
N PRO A 397 24.70 17.47 -24.30
CA PRO A 397 24.47 18.91 -24.35
C PRO A 397 23.80 19.35 -25.67
N ALA A 398 23.24 20.56 -25.68
CA ALA A 398 22.71 21.20 -26.90
C ALA A 398 23.73 21.19 -28.05
N ASN A 399 23.26 21.20 -29.30
CA ASN A 399 24.07 21.06 -30.52
C ASN A 399 24.81 19.72 -30.71
N SER A 400 24.49 18.68 -29.93
CA SER A 400 25.07 17.34 -30.13
C SER A 400 24.49 16.67 -31.37
N SER A 401 25.35 16.02 -32.15
CA SER A 401 24.97 15.34 -33.40
C SER A 401 25.47 13.90 -33.51
N SER A 402 26.18 13.40 -32.50
CA SER A 402 26.68 12.02 -32.47
C SER A 402 26.79 11.46 -31.06
N PHE A 403 26.80 10.14 -30.97
CA PHE A 403 26.98 9.38 -29.73
C PHE A 403 27.72 8.07 -30.02
N MET A 404 28.59 7.64 -29.11
CA MET A 404 29.29 6.36 -29.23
C MET A 404 29.12 5.55 -27.94
N GLU A 405 28.96 4.24 -28.10
CA GLU A 405 28.92 3.27 -27.00
C GLU A 405 29.57 1.95 -27.42
N SER A 406 29.68 0.99 -26.49
CA SER A 406 30.19 -0.34 -26.76
C SER A 406 29.28 -1.40 -26.14
N LEU A 407 28.83 -2.38 -26.94
CA LEU A 407 27.82 -3.39 -26.58
C LEU A 407 28.43 -4.72 -26.06
N LEU A 408 29.65 -4.67 -25.50
CA LEU A 408 30.57 -5.79 -25.24
C LEU A 408 30.13 -6.90 -24.25
N SER A 409 28.84 -7.10 -23.99
CA SER A 409 28.40 -8.11 -23.02
C SER A 409 27.05 -8.79 -23.28
N VAL A 410 26.26 -8.35 -24.28
CA VAL A 410 24.95 -8.94 -24.56
C VAL A 410 24.66 -8.94 -26.07
N TYR A 411 24.57 -10.12 -26.68
CA TYR A 411 24.11 -10.27 -28.06
C TYR A 411 22.61 -9.99 -28.14
N GLY A 412 22.16 -9.33 -29.21
CA GLY A 412 20.74 -9.00 -29.38
C GLY A 412 20.47 -7.88 -30.36
N SER A 413 19.18 -7.58 -30.51
CA SER A 413 18.71 -6.42 -31.27
C SER A 413 18.50 -5.23 -30.35
N TYR A 414 18.96 -4.07 -30.79
CA TYR A 414 18.88 -2.81 -30.06
C TYR A 414 18.22 -1.75 -30.91
N ASP A 415 17.11 -1.19 -30.44
CA ASP A 415 16.46 -0.05 -31.08
C ASP A 415 16.93 1.26 -30.47
N TYR A 416 17.18 2.27 -31.30
CA TYR A 416 17.65 3.59 -30.89
C TYR A 416 16.74 4.70 -31.39
N LYS A 417 16.56 5.73 -30.57
CA LYS A 417 15.96 7.01 -30.95
C LYS A 417 16.61 8.15 -30.18
N VAL A 418 16.55 9.36 -30.75
CA VAL A 418 17.06 10.59 -30.13
C VAL A 418 15.93 11.58 -29.93
N ILE A 419 15.89 12.23 -28.77
CA ILE A 419 14.88 13.23 -28.40
C ILE A 419 15.60 14.49 -27.94
N SER A 420 15.41 15.62 -28.63
CA SER A 420 15.83 16.93 -28.13
C SER A 420 14.81 17.43 -27.09
N TYR A 421 15.26 18.14 -26.07
CA TYR A 421 14.36 18.67 -25.03
C TYR A 421 14.78 20.05 -24.53
N ARG A 422 13.82 20.78 -23.96
CA ARG A 422 14.03 22.06 -23.28
C ARG A 422 13.18 22.10 -22.01
N ASP A 423 13.80 22.26 -20.86
CA ASP A 423 13.10 22.33 -19.56
C ASP A 423 12.11 21.16 -19.34
N SER A 424 12.53 19.93 -19.63
CA SER A 424 11.70 18.70 -19.64
C SER A 424 10.63 18.61 -20.74
N VAL A 425 10.39 19.67 -21.52
CA VAL A 425 9.49 19.65 -22.69
C VAL A 425 10.20 19.00 -23.87
N PRO A 426 9.71 17.85 -24.38
CA PRO A 426 10.38 17.11 -25.44
C PRO A 426 9.95 17.56 -26.84
N SER A 427 10.81 17.35 -27.82
CA SER A 427 10.42 17.25 -29.22
C SER A 427 9.76 15.89 -29.52
N ALA A 428 9.26 15.71 -30.74
CA ALA A 428 8.99 14.36 -31.23
C ALA A 428 10.32 13.58 -31.34
N ALA A 429 10.27 12.26 -31.15
CA ALA A 429 11.46 11.43 -31.34
C ALA A 429 11.90 11.41 -32.82
N SER A 430 13.20 11.22 -33.05
CA SER A 430 13.74 10.88 -34.36
C SER A 430 13.11 9.58 -34.92
N ASN A 431 13.44 9.25 -36.18
CA ASN A 431 13.22 7.88 -36.65
C ASN A 431 13.93 6.88 -35.73
N VAL A 432 13.33 5.70 -35.55
CA VAL A 432 13.93 4.59 -34.82
C VAL A 432 14.83 3.80 -35.78
N ILE A 433 16.03 3.42 -35.33
CA ILE A 433 16.89 2.48 -36.04
C ILE A 433 17.14 1.23 -35.19
N SER A 434 17.34 0.08 -35.82
CA SER A 434 17.63 -1.19 -35.14
C SER A 434 19.02 -1.67 -35.53
N LEU A 435 19.86 -1.95 -34.54
CA LEU A 435 21.20 -2.52 -34.71
C LEU A 435 21.25 -3.90 -34.05
N VAL A 436 21.79 -4.90 -34.76
CA VAL A 436 21.87 -6.29 -34.27
C VAL A 436 23.32 -6.65 -34.00
N TYR A 437 23.64 -6.98 -32.75
CA TYR A 437 24.96 -7.49 -32.37
C TYR A 437 24.92 -9.01 -32.24
N SER A 438 25.71 -9.70 -33.06
CA SER A 438 25.70 -11.16 -33.19
C SER A 438 27.06 -11.78 -32.90
N ASN A 439 27.07 -13.03 -32.42
CA ASN A 439 28.30 -13.79 -32.25
C ASN A 439 28.79 -14.27 -33.63
N GLY A 440 29.98 -13.88 -34.04
CA GLY A 440 30.48 -14.10 -35.39
C GLY A 440 30.70 -15.59 -35.73
N GLN A 441 29.84 -16.14 -36.58
CA GLN A 441 30.28 -17.05 -37.65
C GLN A 441 30.05 -16.36 -39.00
N SER A 442 31.16 -16.06 -39.67
CA SER A 442 31.17 -15.49 -41.02
C SER A 442 30.68 -16.51 -42.04
N SER A 443 29.67 -16.12 -42.83
CA SER A 443 29.35 -16.75 -44.11
C SER A 443 29.90 -15.90 -45.26
N THR A 444 30.91 -16.39 -45.97
CA THR A 444 31.17 -16.01 -47.36
C THR A 444 31.80 -17.17 -48.15
N SER A 445 31.18 -17.42 -49.30
CA SER A 445 31.46 -18.42 -50.32
C SER A 445 32.70 -18.11 -51.19
N SER A 446 33.48 -19.12 -51.59
CA SER A 446 33.95 -19.37 -52.98
C SER A 446 34.97 -20.53 -53.10
N SER A 447 34.65 -21.50 -53.97
CA SER A 447 35.49 -22.33 -54.88
C SER A 447 36.93 -22.76 -54.53
N SER A 448 37.20 -24.08 -54.50
CA SER A 448 37.93 -24.83 -55.57
C SER A 448 38.36 -26.26 -55.16
N VAL A 449 38.03 -27.21 -56.03
CA VAL A 449 38.57 -28.56 -56.37
C VAL A 449 39.74 -29.16 -55.55
N SER A 450 39.59 -30.41 -55.05
CA SER A 450 40.30 -31.63 -55.52
C SER A 450 40.54 -32.72 -54.45
N SER A 451 40.01 -33.91 -54.77
CA SER A 451 40.58 -35.27 -54.63
C SER A 451 41.03 -35.87 -53.29
N SER A 452 40.44 -37.05 -53.03
CA SER A 452 41.07 -38.35 -52.73
C SER A 452 40.71 -39.03 -51.39
N VAL A 453 40.52 -40.34 -51.52
CA VAL A 453 39.86 -41.34 -50.65
C VAL A 453 40.91 -42.05 -49.74
N PRO A 454 40.59 -43.14 -49.01
CA PRO A 454 40.24 -43.26 -47.58
C PRO A 454 41.32 -44.00 -46.74
N SER A 455 41.06 -44.31 -45.47
CA SER A 455 41.11 -45.70 -44.94
C SER A 455 40.99 -45.84 -43.42
N SER A 456 40.09 -46.75 -43.03
CA SER A 456 40.22 -47.79 -41.99
C SER A 456 40.36 -47.40 -40.50
N GLY A 457 39.68 -48.05 -39.55
CA GLY A 457 38.82 -49.23 -39.65
C GLY A 457 38.18 -49.61 -38.30
N SER A 458 37.23 -50.55 -38.38
CA SER A 458 36.92 -51.68 -37.46
C SER A 458 36.75 -51.43 -35.95
N SER A 459 35.87 -52.09 -35.19
CA SER A 459 34.63 -52.88 -35.35
C SER A 459 34.35 -53.50 -33.98
N GLN A 460 33.09 -53.53 -33.52
CA GLN A 460 32.40 -54.59 -32.73
C GLN A 460 33.06 -55.09 -31.40
N SER A 461 32.41 -55.66 -30.39
CA SER A 461 31.03 -55.83 -29.90
C SER A 461 31.15 -56.65 -28.59
N ASN A 462 30.34 -56.31 -27.58
CA ASN A 462 29.73 -57.16 -26.54
C ASN A 462 30.41 -58.39 -25.88
N SER A 463 30.38 -58.35 -24.54
CA SER A 463 29.69 -59.27 -23.59
C SER A 463 30.50 -60.16 -22.63
N SER A 464 30.17 -60.00 -21.33
CA SER A 464 30.08 -60.98 -20.19
C SER A 464 31.27 -61.91 -19.87
N SER A 465 31.62 -62.27 -18.63
CA SER A 465 31.07 -62.13 -17.27
C SER A 465 32.06 -62.79 -16.29
N SER A 466 32.16 -62.35 -15.03
CA SER A 466 32.17 -63.23 -13.85
C SER A 466 32.42 -62.44 -12.56
N SER A 467 31.45 -62.54 -11.65
CA SER A 467 31.44 -62.05 -10.29
C SER A 467 32.43 -62.77 -9.36
N SER A 468 33.04 -62.02 -8.45
CA SER A 468 33.41 -62.52 -7.13
C SER A 468 32.71 -61.67 -6.07
N SER A 469 31.84 -62.34 -5.33
CA SER A 469 31.06 -61.87 -4.21
C SER A 469 31.92 -61.62 -2.98
N SER A 470 31.79 -60.45 -2.37
CA SER A 470 31.99 -60.25 -0.94
C SER A 470 30.70 -59.68 -0.34
N ASN A 471 30.10 -60.47 0.54
CA ASN A 471 29.00 -60.04 1.40
C ASN A 471 29.56 -58.98 2.37
N GLY A 472 28.92 -57.81 2.45
CA GLY A 472 29.45 -56.71 3.25
C GLY A 472 28.41 -55.71 3.76
N GLY A 473 27.24 -56.21 4.19
CA GLY A 473 26.30 -55.45 5.04
C GLY A 473 25.51 -54.32 4.37
N VAL A 474 24.24 -54.18 4.74
CA VAL A 474 23.51 -52.93 4.49
C VAL A 474 24.19 -51.86 5.31
N ILE A 475 24.83 -50.88 4.66
CA ILE A 475 25.35 -49.70 5.33
C ILE A 475 24.13 -48.89 5.82
N VAL A 476 23.82 -49.00 7.10
CA VAL A 476 22.78 -48.21 7.78
C VAL A 476 23.43 -46.95 8.32
N GLY A 477 22.90 -45.79 7.95
CA GLY A 477 23.37 -44.50 8.44
C GLY A 477 22.91 -44.21 9.87
N ASP A 478 23.72 -43.46 10.61
CA ASP A 478 23.44 -42.95 11.95
C ASP A 478 23.34 -41.43 11.91
N ALA A 479 22.15 -40.92 12.21
CA ALA A 479 21.85 -39.49 12.17
C ALA A 479 22.69 -38.66 13.18
N THR A 480 23.12 -39.25 14.30
CA THR A 480 23.94 -38.54 15.30
C THR A 480 25.36 -38.33 14.78
N ARG A 481 25.93 -39.35 14.14
CA ARG A 481 27.21 -39.22 13.44
C ARG A 481 27.10 -38.31 12.23
N GLY A 482 25.99 -38.37 11.49
CA GLY A 482 25.70 -37.45 10.40
C GLY A 482 25.61 -36.00 10.85
N ALA A 483 25.00 -35.71 12.00
CA ALA A 483 24.96 -34.36 12.58
C ALA A 483 26.35 -33.82 12.91
N THR A 484 27.24 -34.71 13.39
CA THR A 484 28.64 -34.37 13.64
C THR A 484 29.36 -34.08 12.33
N LEU A 485 29.22 -34.97 11.35
CA LEU A 485 29.81 -34.84 10.01
C LEU A 485 29.34 -33.57 9.29
N TRP A 486 28.07 -33.20 9.44
CA TRP A 486 27.47 -31.99 8.86
C TRP A 486 28.23 -30.72 9.25
N ASN A 487 28.68 -30.66 10.51
CA ASN A 487 29.49 -29.55 11.02
C ASN A 487 30.97 -29.69 10.62
N THR A 488 31.55 -30.88 10.77
CA THR A 488 33.00 -31.08 10.58
C THR A 488 33.42 -31.11 9.11
N GLN A 489 32.54 -31.49 8.18
CA GLN A 489 32.77 -31.46 6.73
C GLN A 489 32.34 -30.15 6.07
N SER A 490 32.08 -29.11 6.88
CA SER A 490 31.67 -27.77 6.43
C SER A 490 30.39 -27.73 5.58
N CYS A 491 29.53 -28.76 5.65
CA CYS A 491 28.25 -28.77 4.93
C CYS A 491 27.35 -27.60 5.36
N VAL A 492 27.41 -27.22 6.64
CA VAL A 492 26.71 -26.04 7.21
C VAL A 492 27.03 -24.74 6.46
N ALA A 493 28.25 -24.58 5.94
CA ALA A 493 28.66 -23.35 5.28
C ALA A 493 27.92 -23.13 3.95
N CYS A 494 27.60 -24.21 3.23
CA CYS A 494 26.89 -24.15 1.96
C CYS A 494 25.37 -24.32 2.15
N HIS A 495 24.95 -25.24 3.01
CA HIS A 495 23.57 -25.69 3.12
C HIS A 495 22.83 -25.14 4.36
N GLY A 496 23.52 -24.43 5.26
CA GLY A 496 22.90 -23.87 6.47
C GLY A 496 22.90 -24.82 7.67
N VAL A 497 22.48 -24.29 8.82
CA VAL A 497 22.43 -25.05 10.09
C VAL A 497 21.32 -26.10 10.09
N ASP A 498 20.25 -25.87 9.34
CA ASP A 498 19.05 -26.70 9.22
C ASP A 498 18.76 -27.16 7.78
N GLY A 499 19.70 -26.96 6.85
CA GLY A 499 19.49 -27.25 5.43
C GLY A 499 18.81 -26.13 4.64
N GLU A 500 18.34 -25.05 5.30
CA GLU A 500 17.64 -23.94 4.62
C GLU A 500 18.24 -22.57 4.94
N LYS A 501 18.71 -22.36 6.18
CA LYS A 501 19.18 -21.07 6.69
C LYS A 501 20.52 -21.22 7.39
N ASN A 502 21.35 -20.19 7.31
CA ASN A 502 22.57 -20.11 8.11
C ASN A 502 22.27 -19.68 9.57
N ALA A 503 23.31 -19.66 10.41
CA ALA A 503 23.19 -19.34 11.84
C ALA A 503 22.62 -17.94 12.14
N SER A 504 22.61 -17.02 11.17
CA SER A 504 22.01 -15.69 11.29
C SER A 504 20.56 -15.61 10.76
N GLY A 505 19.98 -16.73 10.34
CA GLY A 505 18.59 -16.81 9.85
C GLY A 505 18.38 -16.39 8.40
N THR A 506 19.46 -16.16 7.64
CA THR A 506 19.40 -15.87 6.20
C THR A 506 19.47 -17.15 5.37
N PRO A 507 18.90 -17.20 4.14
CA PRO A 507 18.93 -18.40 3.30
C PRO A 507 20.35 -18.91 3.05
N ALA A 508 20.53 -20.23 3.10
CA ALA A 508 21.80 -20.87 2.79
C ALA A 508 22.18 -20.68 1.31
N ALA A 509 23.47 -20.81 0.99
CA ALA A 509 23.98 -20.66 -0.37
C ALA A 509 23.42 -21.73 -1.33
N ALA A 510 23.14 -22.93 -0.81
CA ALA A 510 22.53 -24.04 -1.53
C ALA A 510 21.54 -24.77 -0.60
N PRO A 511 20.30 -24.28 -0.43
CA PRO A 511 19.33 -24.93 0.44
C PRO A 511 18.99 -26.34 -0.06
N LEU A 512 18.80 -27.28 0.86
CA LEU A 512 18.48 -28.67 0.60
C LEU A 512 17.00 -28.94 0.88
N ASN A 513 16.36 -29.70 -0.01
CA ASN A 513 15.05 -30.30 0.28
C ASN A 513 15.26 -31.79 0.58
N PRO A 514 15.05 -32.25 1.83
CA PRO A 514 15.25 -33.65 2.22
C PRO A 514 14.16 -34.58 1.68
N ASN A 515 12.99 -34.05 1.28
CA ASN A 515 11.84 -34.83 0.77
C ASN A 515 11.98 -35.25 -0.69
N ARG A 516 13.00 -34.79 -1.42
CA ARG A 516 13.24 -35.21 -2.81
C ARG A 516 13.49 -36.72 -2.89
N SER A 517 12.86 -37.36 -3.88
CA SER A 517 13.09 -38.76 -4.21
C SER A 517 14.39 -38.97 -5.01
N VAL A 518 14.86 -37.95 -5.73
CA VAL A 518 16.07 -37.98 -6.57
C VAL A 518 16.82 -36.64 -6.59
N TYR A 519 18.13 -36.69 -6.83
CA TYR A 519 19.04 -35.54 -6.90
C TYR A 519 19.83 -35.57 -8.22
N ARG A 520 20.06 -34.39 -8.82
CA ARG A 520 20.74 -34.22 -10.12
C ARG A 520 21.86 -33.20 -10.02
N HIS A 521 22.98 -33.48 -10.69
CA HIS A 521 24.10 -32.54 -10.82
C HIS A 521 24.13 -31.95 -12.24
N SER A 522 24.54 -30.69 -12.38
CA SER A 522 24.53 -29.99 -13.68
C SER A 522 25.51 -30.55 -14.70
N GLN A 523 26.50 -31.35 -14.27
CA GLN A 523 27.49 -31.94 -15.16
C GLN A 523 27.00 -33.19 -15.91
N ASP A 524 26.10 -33.99 -15.34
CA ASP A 524 25.64 -35.26 -15.93
C ASP A 524 24.12 -35.38 -16.06
N ASN A 525 23.37 -34.53 -15.34
CA ASN A 525 21.91 -34.47 -15.32
C ASN A 525 21.22 -35.83 -15.02
N GLN A 526 21.90 -36.73 -14.31
CA GLN A 526 21.36 -38.05 -13.96
C GLN A 526 20.68 -38.05 -12.59
N ASP A 527 19.58 -38.81 -12.49
CA ASP A 527 18.87 -39.03 -11.23
C ASP A 527 19.65 -39.98 -10.31
N ARG A 528 19.92 -39.54 -9.09
CA ARG A 528 20.63 -40.32 -8.07
C ARG A 528 19.90 -40.28 -6.73
N SER A 529 20.10 -41.31 -5.91
CA SER A 529 19.70 -41.27 -4.50
C SER A 529 20.47 -40.19 -3.74
N LEU A 530 19.98 -39.74 -2.58
CA LEU A 530 20.67 -38.75 -1.76
C LEU A 530 22.08 -39.24 -1.39
N ARG A 531 22.21 -40.49 -0.94
CA ARG A 531 23.49 -41.12 -0.64
C ARG A 531 24.46 -41.11 -1.82
N ASP A 532 24.02 -41.53 -3.00
CA ASP A 532 24.88 -41.62 -4.18
C ASP A 532 25.28 -40.23 -4.68
N PHE A 533 24.39 -39.26 -4.54
CA PHE A 533 24.67 -37.86 -4.85
C PHE A 533 25.74 -37.29 -3.92
N ILE A 534 25.61 -37.51 -2.60
CA ILE A 534 26.62 -37.10 -1.61
C ILE A 534 27.95 -37.76 -1.90
N ALA A 535 27.94 -39.08 -2.12
CA ALA A 535 29.14 -39.87 -2.36
C ALA A 535 29.90 -39.47 -3.63
N MET A 536 29.24 -38.83 -4.59
CA MET A 536 29.85 -38.48 -5.87
C MET A 536 30.20 -37.00 -5.97
N TRP A 537 29.38 -36.11 -5.40
CA TRP A 537 29.45 -34.68 -5.67
C TRP A 537 29.68 -33.81 -4.43
N MET A 538 29.73 -34.40 -3.23
CA MET A 538 29.86 -33.64 -1.98
C MET A 538 31.06 -34.05 -1.13
N PRO A 539 31.68 -33.07 -0.43
CA PRO A 539 31.48 -31.62 -0.56
C PRO A 539 32.00 -31.08 -1.91
N GLN A 540 31.43 -29.97 -2.40
CA GLN A 540 31.78 -29.39 -3.71
C GLN A 540 33.28 -29.09 -3.86
N THR A 541 33.97 -28.80 -2.75
CA THR A 541 35.41 -28.51 -2.71
C THR A 541 36.28 -29.77 -2.81
N ASP A 542 35.71 -30.96 -2.58
CA ASP A 542 36.42 -32.24 -2.67
C ASP A 542 35.43 -33.39 -3.01
N PRO A 543 34.91 -33.44 -4.26
CA PRO A 543 33.91 -34.43 -4.66
C PRO A 543 34.43 -35.86 -4.53
N GLY A 544 33.65 -36.74 -3.89
CA GLY A 544 34.03 -38.14 -3.69
C GLY A 544 34.74 -38.44 -2.36
N SER A 545 35.00 -37.43 -1.53
CA SER A 545 35.66 -37.62 -0.23
C SER A 545 34.75 -38.19 0.86
N CYS A 546 33.42 -38.03 0.76
CA CYS A 546 32.45 -38.60 1.71
C CYS A 546 31.68 -39.76 1.07
N THR A 547 32.27 -40.96 1.07
CA THR A 547 31.66 -42.20 0.52
C THR A 547 31.31 -43.20 1.62
N GLY A 548 30.60 -44.29 1.28
CA GLY A 548 30.30 -45.38 2.21
C GLY A 548 29.53 -44.94 3.46
N GLN A 549 30.06 -45.23 4.66
CA GLN A 549 29.42 -44.88 5.93
C GLN A 549 29.29 -43.37 6.13
N CYS A 550 30.20 -42.56 5.59
CA CYS A 550 30.11 -41.09 5.65
C CYS A 550 28.85 -40.58 4.93
N ALA A 551 28.65 -41.03 3.68
CA ALA A 551 27.47 -40.69 2.90
C ALA A 551 26.17 -41.23 3.54
N ALA A 552 26.22 -42.44 4.11
CA ALA A 552 25.07 -43.04 4.78
C ALA A 552 24.69 -42.29 6.07
N ASP A 553 25.66 -41.89 6.89
CA ASP A 553 25.41 -41.12 8.13
C ASP A 553 24.88 -39.72 7.81
N LEU A 554 25.44 -39.02 6.80
CA LEU A 554 24.93 -37.73 6.33
C LEU A 554 23.52 -37.85 5.73
N GLU A 555 23.26 -38.87 4.91
CA GLU A 555 21.92 -39.17 4.41
C GLU A 555 20.96 -39.38 5.58
N ALA A 556 21.29 -40.23 6.56
CA ALA A 556 20.43 -40.50 7.71
C ALA A 556 20.13 -39.22 8.51
N TYR A 557 21.10 -38.32 8.67
CA TYR A 557 20.91 -37.03 9.31
C TYR A 557 20.01 -36.09 8.51
N ILE A 558 20.25 -35.92 7.21
CA ILE A 558 19.41 -35.09 6.33
C ILE A 558 17.98 -35.64 6.28
N LEU A 559 17.82 -36.97 6.30
CA LEU A 559 16.52 -37.62 6.35
C LEU A 559 15.76 -37.37 7.66
N THR A 560 16.43 -36.99 8.76
CA THR A 560 15.72 -36.57 9.99
C THR A 560 14.99 -35.24 9.83
N TRP A 561 15.35 -34.45 8.82
CA TRP A 561 14.66 -33.22 8.46
C TRP A 561 13.46 -33.47 7.55
N ARG A 562 13.29 -34.71 7.06
CA ARG A 562 12.07 -35.07 6.35
C ARG A 562 10.90 -34.88 7.29
N ARG A 563 9.90 -34.18 6.77
CA ARG A 563 8.58 -34.15 7.37
C ARG A 563 7.75 -35.28 6.73
N PRO A 564 6.81 -35.90 7.47
CA PRO A 564 6.06 -37.05 6.95
C PRO A 564 5.36 -36.72 5.62
N SER A 565 5.72 -37.44 4.56
CA SER A 565 5.22 -37.28 3.20
C SER A 565 3.84 -37.93 2.99
N ASP A 566 2.84 -37.53 3.78
CA ASP A 566 1.43 -37.93 3.54
C ASP A 566 0.72 -37.05 2.48
N GLY A 567 1.44 -36.03 1.99
CA GLY A 567 0.96 -35.07 1.01
C GLY A 567 -0.09 -34.11 1.56
N ILE A 568 -0.04 -33.82 2.86
CA ILE A 568 -0.59 -32.59 3.44
C ILE A 568 0.50 -31.50 3.35
N PRO A 569 0.20 -30.22 3.05
CA PRO A 569 1.21 -29.16 3.02
C PRO A 569 1.96 -29.08 4.35
N ASP A 570 3.29 -29.20 4.28
CA ASP A 570 4.17 -29.37 5.44
C ASP A 570 4.46 -28.09 6.23
N ASN A 571 3.68 -27.02 6.04
CA ASN A 571 3.58 -25.99 7.07
C ASN A 571 2.13 -25.80 7.50
N PRO A 572 1.52 -26.83 8.08
CA PRO A 572 0.18 -26.64 8.49
C PRO A 572 0.18 -25.79 9.76
N VAL A 573 -0.70 -24.82 9.72
CA VAL A 573 -1.57 -24.38 10.82
C VAL A 573 -2.00 -25.57 11.73
N SER A 574 -1.84 -26.84 11.33
CA SER A 574 -2.19 -28.09 12.05
C SER A 574 -1.13 -28.69 12.99
N ASN A 575 0.10 -28.16 13.10
CA ASN A 575 0.96 -28.45 14.27
C ASN A 575 0.92 -27.32 15.29
N PHE A 576 -0.03 -26.40 15.14
CA PHE A 576 -0.34 -25.46 16.17
C PHE A 576 -1.15 -26.15 17.27
N SER A 577 -0.45 -26.60 18.28
CA SER A 577 -1.05 -26.87 19.57
C SER A 577 -1.02 -25.60 20.40
N CYS A 578 -2.14 -25.30 21.04
CA CYS A 578 -2.14 -24.28 22.08
C CYS A 578 -1.21 -24.73 23.22
N PRO A 579 -0.31 -23.86 23.70
CA PRO A 579 0.51 -24.20 24.85
C PRO A 579 -0.39 -24.58 26.02
N SER A 580 -0.15 -25.75 26.62
CA SER A 580 -1.03 -26.35 27.64
C SER A 580 -0.97 -25.65 29.01
N THR A 581 -0.20 -24.58 29.16
CA THR A 581 0.07 -23.94 30.46
C THR A 581 0.19 -22.43 30.35
N GLY A 582 -0.95 -21.73 30.31
CA GLY A 582 -1.03 -20.27 30.52
C GLY A 582 -2.17 -19.61 29.73
N PRO A 583 -2.74 -18.48 30.20
CA PRO A 583 -3.75 -17.74 29.47
C PRO A 583 -3.16 -17.11 28.20
N THR A 584 -3.97 -17.01 27.14
CA THR A 584 -3.62 -16.23 25.94
C THR A 584 -3.74 -14.74 26.25
N TYR A 585 -2.94 -13.91 25.60
CA TYR A 585 -2.91 -12.46 25.88
C TYR A 585 -3.11 -11.66 24.59
N GLY A 586 -4.01 -10.69 24.64
CA GLY A 586 -4.18 -9.72 23.57
C GLY A 586 -3.25 -8.51 23.75
N GLN A 587 -3.30 -7.60 22.78
CA GLN A 587 -2.53 -6.37 22.82
C GLN A 587 -3.23 -5.29 23.67
N ARG A 588 -2.44 -4.58 24.49
CA ARG A 588 -2.87 -3.32 25.09
C ARG A 588 -3.03 -2.26 24.02
N THR A 589 -4.20 -1.67 23.88
CA THR A 589 -4.46 -0.73 22.77
C THR A 589 -5.49 0.34 23.12
N LEU A 590 -5.38 1.48 22.45
CA LEU A 590 -6.44 2.48 22.33
C LEU A 590 -7.00 2.38 20.92
N ARG A 591 -8.28 2.02 20.78
CA ARG A 591 -8.91 1.87 19.46
C ARG A 591 -9.77 3.07 19.13
N LEU A 592 -9.46 3.76 18.04
CA LEU A 592 -10.26 4.88 17.59
C LEU A 592 -11.67 4.41 17.18
N LEU A 593 -12.70 5.17 17.54
CA LEU A 593 -14.05 4.93 17.03
C LEU A 593 -14.07 5.11 15.51
N THR A 594 -14.61 4.12 14.81
CA THR A 594 -14.95 4.27 13.39
C THR A 594 -16.04 5.33 13.22
N LYS A 595 -16.20 5.87 12.01
CA LYS A 595 -17.25 6.87 11.75
C LYS A 595 -18.66 6.39 12.12
N ASN A 596 -18.92 5.11 11.88
CA ASN A 596 -20.21 4.49 12.19
C ASN A 596 -20.42 4.34 13.70
N GLU A 597 -19.37 3.95 14.42
CA GLU A 597 -19.39 3.87 15.88
C GLU A 597 -19.56 5.26 16.52
N TYR A 598 -18.92 6.29 15.97
CA TYR A 598 -19.11 7.68 16.40
C TYR A 598 -20.58 8.10 16.21
N GLN A 599 -21.16 7.90 15.01
CA GLN A 599 -22.56 8.22 14.71
C GLN A 599 -23.54 7.52 15.66
N ARG A 600 -23.35 6.21 15.90
CA ARG A 600 -24.21 5.42 16.79
C ARG A 600 -24.06 5.87 18.24
N SER A 601 -22.84 6.17 18.67
CA SER A 601 -22.57 6.62 20.03
C SER A 601 -23.24 7.96 20.33
N VAL A 602 -23.13 8.96 19.43
CA VAL A 602 -23.78 10.26 19.66
C VAL A 602 -25.30 10.18 19.56
N ARG A 603 -25.83 9.26 18.73
CA ARG A 603 -27.26 8.94 18.73
C ARG A 603 -27.71 8.39 20.08
N ASP A 604 -27.00 7.42 20.65
CA ASP A 604 -27.41 6.75 21.88
C ASP A 604 -27.10 7.57 23.16
N LEU A 605 -26.14 8.49 23.08
CA LEU A 605 -25.78 9.41 24.17
C LEU A 605 -26.70 10.63 24.24
N VAL A 606 -26.97 11.28 23.09
CA VAL A 606 -27.64 12.59 23.05
C VAL A 606 -28.76 12.69 22.00
N GLY A 607 -29.13 11.59 21.34
CA GLY A 607 -30.21 11.58 20.35
C GLY A 607 -29.85 12.28 19.03
N TYR A 608 -28.56 12.48 18.73
CA TYR A 608 -28.13 13.15 17.49
C TYR A 608 -28.20 12.21 16.29
N THR A 609 -29.12 12.49 15.35
CA THR A 609 -29.40 11.63 14.18
C THR A 609 -28.92 12.20 12.85
N GLN A 610 -28.45 13.45 12.83
CA GLN A 610 -27.91 14.07 11.62
C GLN A 610 -26.60 13.39 11.21
N ASP A 611 -26.30 13.41 9.91
CA ASP A 611 -25.13 12.75 9.34
C ASP A 611 -23.80 13.37 9.83
N VAL A 612 -23.02 12.55 10.54
CA VAL A 612 -21.63 12.82 10.93
C VAL A 612 -20.62 12.08 10.05
N ILE A 613 -21.04 11.03 9.34
CA ILE A 613 -20.14 10.13 8.61
C ILE A 613 -19.44 10.89 7.47
N SER A 614 -20.19 11.72 6.73
CA SER A 614 -19.62 12.53 5.64
C SER A 614 -18.65 13.62 6.12
N ARG A 615 -18.63 13.95 7.42
CA ARG A 615 -17.80 15.01 8.02
C ARG A 615 -16.48 14.50 8.60
N LEU A 616 -16.38 13.20 8.82
CA LEU A 616 -15.20 12.58 9.42
C LEU A 616 -14.25 12.05 8.33
N PRO A 617 -12.94 11.89 8.58
CA PRO A 617 -12.01 11.28 7.63
C PRO A 617 -12.15 9.76 7.56
N ASP A 618 -11.95 9.17 6.38
CA ASP A 618 -12.15 7.73 6.13
C ASP A 618 -11.41 6.83 7.10
N ASP A 619 -12.05 5.71 7.45
CA ASP A 619 -11.47 4.70 8.32
C ASP A 619 -10.50 3.82 7.52
N PHE A 620 -9.36 3.49 8.11
CA PHE A 620 -8.46 2.48 7.55
C PHE A 620 -9.12 1.10 7.63
N ILE A 621 -8.95 0.28 6.59
CA ILE A 621 -9.47 -1.09 6.54
C ILE A 621 -8.30 -2.04 6.78
N ALA A 622 -8.36 -2.83 7.85
CA ALA A 622 -7.45 -3.94 8.08
C ALA A 622 -8.19 -5.25 7.79
N GLY A 623 -7.77 -5.96 6.75
CA GLY A 623 -8.45 -7.16 6.28
C GLY A 623 -9.83 -6.81 5.73
N SER A 624 -10.88 -7.31 6.38
CA SER A 624 -12.27 -7.03 5.99
C SER A 624 -12.91 -5.89 6.80
N PHE A 625 -12.28 -5.40 7.88
CA PHE A 625 -12.94 -4.56 8.87
C PHE A 625 -12.23 -3.22 9.11
N MET A 626 -13.01 -2.21 9.53
CA MET A 626 -12.54 -0.83 9.75
C MET A 626 -12.16 -0.54 11.20
N ASN A 627 -12.49 -1.44 12.13
CA ASN A 627 -12.27 -1.29 13.57
C ASN A 627 -10.87 -1.77 14.01
N ASN A 628 -9.86 -1.44 13.20
CA ASN A 628 -8.48 -1.86 13.44
C ASN A 628 -7.83 -1.07 14.60
N ASN A 629 -6.71 -1.59 15.09
CA ASN A 629 -6.00 -1.02 16.25
C ASN A 629 -4.81 -0.11 15.90
N THR A 630 -4.67 0.32 14.64
CA THR A 630 -3.52 1.10 14.13
C THR A 630 -3.86 2.55 13.77
N LEU A 631 -5.13 2.94 13.83
CA LEU A 631 -5.57 4.31 13.52
C LEU A 631 -5.15 5.30 14.60
N ILE A 632 -4.45 6.35 14.17
CA ILE A 632 -4.07 7.49 15.01
C ILE A 632 -4.82 8.76 14.58
N VAL A 633 -4.95 9.70 15.52
CA VAL A 633 -5.52 11.02 15.26
C VAL A 633 -4.41 12.01 14.95
N ASP A 634 -4.30 12.37 13.67
CA ASP A 634 -3.48 13.49 13.21
C ASP A 634 -4.22 14.84 13.35
N LYS A 635 -3.53 15.93 13.03
CA LYS A 635 -4.06 17.31 13.13
C LYS A 635 -5.33 17.52 12.28
N ASN A 636 -5.39 16.96 11.07
CA ASN A 636 -6.53 17.14 10.17
C ASN A 636 -7.75 16.35 10.67
N ARG A 637 -7.51 15.12 11.13
CA ARG A 637 -8.54 14.28 11.74
C ARG A 637 -9.09 14.91 13.01
N TYR A 638 -8.24 15.46 13.88
CA TYR A 638 -8.67 16.18 15.07
C TYR A 638 -9.54 17.41 14.75
N THR A 639 -9.18 18.18 13.71
CA THR A 639 -9.96 19.34 13.25
C THR A 639 -11.39 18.95 12.81
N SER A 640 -11.52 17.78 12.18
CA SER A 640 -12.84 17.24 11.78
C SER A 640 -13.66 16.78 12.98
N TYR A 641 -13.02 16.18 13.99
CA TYR A 641 -13.70 15.76 15.22
C TYR A 641 -14.19 16.94 16.06
N ILE A 642 -13.37 17.97 16.28
CA ILE A 642 -13.76 19.13 17.09
C ILE A 642 -14.91 19.90 16.44
N SER A 643 -14.85 20.16 15.12
CA SER A 643 -15.94 20.84 14.41
C SER A 643 -17.24 20.05 14.40
N THR A 644 -17.16 18.71 14.35
CA THR A 644 -18.34 17.84 14.47
C THR A 644 -18.90 17.86 15.89
N ALA A 645 -18.03 17.80 16.91
CA ALA A 645 -18.42 17.87 18.32
C ALA A 645 -19.12 19.19 18.68
N GLU A 646 -18.59 20.33 18.21
CA GLU A 646 -19.21 21.64 18.37
C GLU A 646 -20.62 21.67 17.77
N ARG A 647 -20.79 21.14 16.55
CA ARG A 647 -22.10 21.10 15.90
C ARG A 647 -23.12 20.24 16.64
N ILE A 648 -22.68 19.13 17.23
CA ILE A 648 -23.54 18.28 18.06
C ILE A 648 -23.90 19.03 19.35
N ALA A 649 -22.95 19.70 19.97
CA ALA A 649 -23.18 20.47 21.18
C ALA A 649 -24.16 21.62 20.95
N THR A 650 -24.03 22.37 19.86
CA THR A 650 -24.97 23.43 19.47
C THR A 650 -26.38 22.90 19.25
N ASP A 651 -26.55 21.72 18.63
CA ASP A 651 -27.85 21.07 18.50
C ASP A 651 -28.44 20.71 19.88
N VAL A 652 -27.66 20.06 20.73
CA VAL A 652 -28.09 19.67 22.09
C VAL A 652 -28.41 20.89 22.95
N ALA A 653 -27.71 22.01 22.76
CA ALA A 653 -27.94 23.26 23.49
C ALA A 653 -29.39 23.76 23.38
N THR A 654 -30.07 23.46 22.28
CA THR A 654 -31.48 23.81 22.05
C THR A 654 -32.48 22.91 22.78
N ARG A 655 -32.02 21.76 23.30
CA ARG A 655 -32.89 20.66 23.75
C ARG A 655 -32.35 19.88 24.94
N TRP A 656 -31.65 20.56 25.85
CA TRP A 656 -31.14 19.96 27.10
C TRP A 656 -32.19 19.20 27.90
N ASN A 657 -33.45 19.66 27.90
CA ASN A 657 -34.53 18.95 28.58
C ASN A 657 -34.79 17.54 28.00
N ALA A 658 -34.61 17.33 26.71
CA ALA A 658 -34.77 16.01 26.08
C ALA A 658 -33.59 15.07 26.36
N VAL A 659 -32.40 15.62 26.65
CA VAL A 659 -31.17 14.83 26.88
C VAL A 659 -30.93 14.54 28.37
N LEU A 660 -31.16 15.53 29.24
CA LEU A 660 -30.85 15.47 30.67
C LEU A 660 -32.07 15.67 31.58
N ALA A 661 -33.27 15.92 31.03
CA ALA A 661 -34.47 16.27 31.81
C ALA A 661 -34.22 17.46 32.77
N CYS A 662 -33.50 18.49 32.28
CA CYS A 662 -33.30 19.75 32.99
C CYS A 662 -33.11 20.93 32.03
N THR A 663 -33.32 22.13 32.53
CA THR A 663 -33.03 23.40 31.83
C THR A 663 -31.64 23.93 32.21
N PRO A 664 -30.94 24.64 31.31
CA PRO A 664 -29.61 25.17 31.58
C PRO A 664 -29.53 25.97 32.89
N SER A 665 -28.70 25.48 33.81
CA SER A 665 -28.50 25.99 35.17
C SER A 665 -27.24 25.35 35.75
N THR A 666 -26.72 25.84 36.87
CA THR A 666 -25.57 25.21 37.54
C THR A 666 -25.89 23.76 37.99
N THR A 667 -27.13 23.49 38.42
CA THR A 667 -27.60 22.15 38.75
C THR A 667 -27.67 21.24 37.52
N CYS A 668 -28.13 21.75 36.37
CA CYS A 668 -28.15 20.99 35.12
C CYS A 668 -26.73 20.75 34.57
N ALA A 669 -25.82 21.72 34.75
CA ALA A 669 -24.40 21.56 34.46
C ALA A 669 -23.74 20.47 35.34
N ASP A 670 -24.12 20.39 36.61
CA ASP A 670 -23.68 19.30 37.49
C ASP A 670 -24.22 17.94 37.02
N LYS A 671 -25.47 17.90 36.53
CA LYS A 671 -26.08 16.70 35.96
C LYS A 671 -25.39 16.25 34.67
N LEU A 672 -25.00 17.18 33.79
CA LEU A 672 -24.17 16.88 32.61
C LEU A 672 -22.90 16.12 33.01
N VAL A 673 -22.21 16.56 34.07
CA VAL A 673 -20.96 15.94 34.52
C VAL A 673 -21.17 14.65 35.32
N SER A 674 -22.25 14.54 36.10
CA SER A 674 -22.51 13.36 36.94
C SER A 674 -23.21 12.22 36.20
N ASP A 675 -24.08 12.51 35.24
CA ASP A 675 -24.92 11.50 34.58
C ASP A 675 -24.44 11.19 33.16
N LEU A 676 -24.15 12.22 32.35
CA LEU A 676 -23.82 12.02 30.93
C LEU A 676 -22.33 11.83 30.68
N ALA A 677 -21.45 12.58 31.36
CA ALA A 677 -20.01 12.44 31.16
C ALA A 677 -19.48 11.02 31.42
N PRO A 678 -19.92 10.27 32.45
CA PRO A 678 -19.49 8.88 32.63
C PRO A 678 -19.93 7.96 31.49
N ARG A 679 -21.06 8.25 30.83
CA ARG A 679 -21.52 7.51 29.65
C ARG A 679 -20.72 7.86 28.40
N ILE A 680 -20.32 9.13 28.24
CA ILE A 680 -19.44 9.57 27.14
C ILE A 680 -18.06 8.91 27.28
N PHE A 681 -17.48 8.93 28.49
CA PHE A 681 -16.14 8.36 28.75
C PHE A 681 -16.17 6.86 28.98
N ARG A 682 -17.36 6.28 29.14
CA ARG A 682 -17.59 4.84 29.35
C ARG A 682 -16.90 4.31 30.62
N ARG A 683 -16.71 5.20 31.59
CA ARG A 683 -16.21 4.93 32.95
C ARG A 683 -16.56 6.11 33.87
N PRO A 684 -16.51 5.92 35.19
CA PRO A 684 -16.53 7.04 36.12
C PRO A 684 -15.41 8.04 35.82
N LEU A 685 -15.71 9.33 35.92
CA LEU A 685 -14.71 10.39 35.83
C LEU A 685 -13.86 10.42 37.10
N THR A 686 -12.57 10.72 36.95
CA THR A 686 -11.70 11.02 38.10
C THR A 686 -12.13 12.31 38.78
N THR A 687 -11.70 12.51 40.03
CA THR A 687 -12.01 13.75 40.78
C THR A 687 -11.55 15.01 40.04
N ASP A 688 -10.40 14.96 39.38
CA ASP A 688 -9.85 16.07 38.60
C ASP A 688 -10.68 16.33 37.34
N GLU A 689 -11.08 15.27 36.61
CA GLU A 689 -11.96 15.38 35.45
C GLU A 689 -13.31 15.98 35.86
N GLN A 690 -13.92 15.51 36.95
CA GLN A 690 -15.18 16.06 37.44
C GLN A 690 -15.07 17.55 37.78
N THR A 691 -13.98 17.94 38.47
CA THR A 691 -13.75 19.33 38.86
C THR A 691 -13.57 20.22 37.63
N ALA A 692 -12.74 19.80 36.67
CA ALA A 692 -12.48 20.55 35.45
C ALA A 692 -13.76 20.72 34.59
N TYR A 693 -14.47 19.62 34.31
CA TYR A 693 -15.69 19.69 33.50
C TYR A 693 -16.84 20.42 34.19
N ARG A 694 -16.97 20.36 35.53
CA ARG A 694 -17.95 21.18 36.26
C ARG A 694 -17.61 22.66 36.16
N GLY A 695 -16.32 23.03 36.24
CA GLY A 695 -15.87 24.41 36.09
C GLY A 695 -16.27 25.01 34.73
N VAL A 696 -16.04 24.26 33.65
CA VAL A 696 -16.44 24.62 32.28
C VAL A 696 -17.96 24.65 32.15
N ALA A 697 -18.65 23.58 32.56
CA ALA A 697 -20.10 23.44 32.40
C ALA A 697 -20.89 24.51 33.16
N ARG A 698 -20.43 24.91 34.35
CA ARG A 698 -21.06 26.00 35.14
C ARG A 698 -20.75 27.40 34.59
N GLY A 699 -19.85 27.53 33.62
CA GLY A 699 -19.42 28.81 33.04
C GLY A 699 -18.38 29.57 33.88
N THR A 700 -17.94 29.00 35.01
CA THR A 700 -16.97 29.63 35.93
C THR A 700 -15.58 29.79 35.31
N THR A 701 -15.26 29.00 34.28
CA THR A 701 -14.03 29.14 33.49
C THR A 701 -14.29 30.01 32.26
N GLY A 702 -13.86 31.27 32.31
CA GLY A 702 -13.92 32.21 31.17
C GLY A 702 -15.17 33.10 31.10
N GLY A 703 -15.93 33.24 32.19
CA GLY A 703 -17.01 34.25 32.29
C GLY A 703 -18.27 33.95 31.47
N ARG A 704 -18.56 32.67 31.22
CA ARG A 704 -19.73 32.23 30.43
C ARG A 704 -20.97 32.04 31.31
N THR A 705 -22.15 32.07 30.70
CA THR A 705 -23.37 31.56 31.33
C THR A 705 -23.31 30.03 31.48
N ALA A 706 -24.14 29.46 32.36
CA ALA A 706 -24.23 28.00 32.48
C ALA A 706 -24.70 27.33 31.16
N ALA A 707 -25.53 28.02 30.35
CA ALA A 707 -25.97 27.50 29.05
C ALA A 707 -24.80 27.37 28.06
N GLU A 708 -24.03 28.44 27.88
CA GLU A 708 -22.82 28.44 27.03
C GLU A 708 -21.75 27.49 27.59
N GLY A 709 -21.60 27.44 28.91
CA GLY A 709 -20.67 26.54 29.59
C GLY A 709 -20.99 25.07 29.34
N MET A 710 -22.26 24.68 29.43
CA MET A 710 -22.70 23.31 29.14
C MET A 710 -22.47 22.91 27.69
N GLU A 711 -22.71 23.81 26.73
CA GLU A 711 -22.42 23.58 25.31
C GLU A 711 -20.93 23.32 25.08
N VAL A 712 -20.06 24.20 25.60
CA VAL A 712 -18.59 24.04 25.49
C VAL A 712 -18.12 22.77 26.18
N ALA A 713 -18.68 22.43 27.35
CA ALA A 713 -18.33 21.21 28.07
C ALA A 713 -18.67 19.96 27.26
N LEU A 714 -19.85 19.90 26.62
CA LEU A 714 -20.23 18.76 25.78
C LEU A 714 -19.34 18.65 24.53
N ALA A 715 -19.04 19.76 23.86
CA ALA A 715 -18.11 19.76 22.72
C ALA A 715 -16.73 19.23 23.13
N ALA A 716 -16.21 19.69 24.27
CA ALA A 716 -14.93 19.24 24.81
C ALA A 716 -14.94 17.73 25.18
N MET A 717 -16.05 17.23 25.74
CA MET A 717 -16.20 15.79 26.02
C MET A 717 -16.21 14.95 24.74
N LEU A 718 -16.92 15.41 23.68
CA LEU A 718 -17.05 14.69 22.40
C LEU A 718 -15.83 14.84 21.47
N SER A 719 -14.89 15.73 21.78
CA SER A 719 -13.57 15.80 21.12
C SER A 719 -12.44 15.21 21.96
N SER A 720 -12.73 14.78 23.19
CA SER A 720 -11.74 14.22 24.13
C SER A 720 -11.23 12.85 23.67
N PRO A 721 -9.94 12.51 23.89
CA PRO A 721 -9.44 11.15 23.69
C PRO A 721 -10.24 10.08 24.45
N GLN A 722 -10.84 10.43 25.60
CA GLN A 722 -11.68 9.51 26.39
C GLN A 722 -12.98 9.11 25.66
N PHE A 723 -13.46 9.96 24.75
CA PHE A 723 -14.58 9.63 23.87
C PHE A 723 -14.10 9.01 22.56
N LEU A 724 -13.11 9.63 21.90
CA LEU A 724 -12.64 9.20 20.59
C LEU A 724 -12.03 7.80 20.59
N TYR A 725 -11.37 7.38 21.67
CA TYR A 725 -10.74 6.07 21.78
C TYR A 725 -11.47 5.15 22.74
N ARG A 726 -11.61 3.87 22.39
CA ARG A 726 -11.96 2.78 23.29
C ARG A 726 -10.69 2.31 24.00
N SER A 727 -10.68 2.37 25.32
CA SER A 727 -9.56 1.88 26.12
C SER A 727 -9.61 0.36 26.24
N GLU A 728 -8.50 -0.30 25.90
CA GLU A 728 -8.24 -1.71 26.15
C GLU A 728 -6.82 -1.86 26.73
N LEU A 729 -6.48 -1.01 27.70
CA LEU A 729 -5.15 -0.94 28.30
C LEU A 729 -5.01 -1.88 29.50
N GLY A 730 -6.10 -2.07 30.25
CA GLY A 730 -6.14 -2.88 31.45
C GLY A 730 -5.34 -2.31 32.62
N GLU A 731 -5.58 -2.89 33.79
CA GLU A 731 -4.84 -2.64 35.02
C GLU A 731 -3.83 -3.75 35.26
N LEU A 732 -2.66 -3.40 35.81
CA LEU A 732 -1.59 -4.35 36.07
C LEU A 732 -2.07 -5.41 37.07
N SER A 733 -1.98 -6.67 36.66
CA SER A 733 -2.18 -7.88 37.44
C SER A 733 -0.81 -8.52 37.78
N SER A 734 -0.83 -9.60 38.57
CA SER A 734 0.39 -10.36 38.90
C SER A 734 1.10 -10.88 37.64
N GLY A 735 2.44 -10.81 37.60
CA GLY A 735 3.24 -11.40 36.53
C GLY A 735 3.42 -10.53 35.28
N GLY A 736 3.14 -9.22 35.34
CA GLY A 736 3.35 -8.30 34.21
C GLY A 736 2.22 -8.31 33.16
N VAL A 737 1.11 -8.96 33.47
CA VAL A 737 -0.10 -9.04 32.64
C VAL A 737 -1.07 -7.95 33.06
N TYR A 738 -1.88 -7.44 32.13
CA TYR A 738 -2.88 -6.41 32.39
C TYR A 738 -4.28 -7.00 32.22
N LYS A 739 -5.15 -6.86 33.22
CA LYS A 739 -6.55 -7.31 33.11
C LYS A 739 -7.43 -6.13 32.73
N LEU A 740 -8.29 -6.28 31.74
CA LEU A 740 -9.28 -5.24 31.43
C LEU A 740 -10.17 -4.98 32.64
N THR A 741 -10.41 -3.71 32.93
CA THR A 741 -11.37 -3.33 33.98
C THR A 741 -12.80 -3.70 33.57
N GLY A 742 -13.73 -3.79 34.51
CA GLY A 742 -15.14 -4.04 34.19
C GLY A 742 -15.71 -3.02 33.19
N TYR A 743 -15.28 -1.76 33.24
CA TYR A 743 -15.72 -0.70 32.33
C TYR A 743 -15.11 -0.83 30.91
N GLU A 744 -13.83 -1.22 30.83
CA GLU A 744 -13.21 -1.56 29.54
C GLU A 744 -13.86 -2.82 28.93
N MET A 745 -14.22 -3.81 29.74
CA MET A 745 -14.96 -5.00 29.29
C MET A 745 -16.37 -4.65 28.79
N ALA A 746 -17.12 -3.83 29.54
CA ALA A 746 -18.42 -3.31 29.08
C ALA A 746 -18.29 -2.58 27.74
N THR A 747 -17.26 -1.75 27.60
CA THR A 747 -16.95 -1.04 26.35
C THR A 747 -16.65 -2.02 25.22
N PHE A 748 -15.74 -2.97 25.43
CA PHE A 748 -15.40 -3.99 24.44
C PHE A 748 -16.65 -4.74 23.94
N MET A 749 -17.49 -5.23 24.86
CA MET A 749 -18.69 -5.98 24.54
C MET A 749 -19.71 -5.12 23.79
N SER A 750 -19.94 -3.88 24.22
CA SER A 750 -20.90 -2.99 23.59
C SER A 750 -20.52 -2.65 22.15
N TYR A 751 -19.25 -2.34 21.88
CA TYR A 751 -18.81 -2.04 20.52
C TYR A 751 -18.73 -3.30 19.64
N THR A 752 -18.41 -4.46 20.23
CA THR A 752 -18.39 -5.74 19.50
C THR A 752 -19.78 -6.22 19.11
N PHE A 753 -20.80 -6.01 19.94
CA PHE A 753 -22.15 -6.54 19.68
C PHE A 753 -23.18 -5.51 19.27
N THR A 754 -23.01 -4.23 19.59
CA THR A 754 -23.99 -3.18 19.26
C THR A 754 -23.41 -2.04 18.42
N GLY A 755 -22.08 -1.92 18.37
CA GLY A 755 -21.36 -0.89 17.62
C GLY A 755 -21.57 0.52 18.19
N SER A 756 -21.84 0.61 19.49
CA SER A 756 -22.15 1.86 20.20
C SER A 756 -21.71 1.82 21.66
N THR A 757 -21.87 2.94 22.37
CA THR A 757 -21.56 3.08 23.79
C THR A 757 -22.36 2.08 24.68
N PRO A 758 -21.78 1.56 25.78
CA PRO A 758 -22.48 0.69 26.72
C PRO A 758 -23.80 1.29 27.23
N SER A 759 -24.81 0.42 27.41
CA SER A 759 -26.05 0.81 28.09
C SER A 759 -25.80 1.11 29.57
N THR A 760 -26.75 1.79 30.20
CA THR A 760 -26.74 2.07 31.64
C THR A 760 -26.65 0.80 32.48
N GLU A 761 -27.32 -0.26 32.05
CA GLU A 761 -27.36 -1.55 32.74
C GLU A 761 -26.01 -2.27 32.64
N LEU A 762 -25.37 -2.23 31.47
CA LEU A 762 -24.04 -2.82 31.26
C LEU A 762 -22.96 -2.04 32.04
N MET A 763 -23.06 -0.71 32.09
CA MET A 763 -22.20 0.13 32.93
C MET A 763 -22.41 -0.15 34.43
N ALA A 764 -23.64 -0.40 34.86
CA ALA A 764 -23.92 -0.77 36.25
C ALA A 764 -23.37 -2.17 36.58
N ALA A 765 -23.46 -3.13 35.66
CA ALA A 765 -22.84 -4.45 35.81
C ALA A 765 -21.31 -4.36 35.94
N ALA A 766 -20.67 -3.50 35.14
CA ALA A 766 -19.25 -3.17 35.30
C ALA A 766 -18.94 -2.62 36.70
N GLY A 767 -19.73 -1.66 37.19
CA GLY A 767 -19.55 -1.06 38.51
C GLY A 767 -19.73 -2.01 39.68
N ARG A 768 -20.57 -3.05 39.55
CA ARG A 768 -20.74 -4.12 40.55
C ARG A 768 -19.64 -5.18 40.51
N GLY A 769 -18.79 -5.16 39.47
CA GLY A 769 -17.75 -6.17 39.25
C GLY A 769 -18.26 -7.45 38.57
N ASP A 770 -19.49 -7.46 38.05
CA ASP A 770 -20.06 -8.64 37.37
C ASP A 770 -19.21 -9.04 36.15
N LEU A 771 -18.57 -8.06 35.50
CA LEU A 771 -17.70 -8.25 34.33
C LEU A 771 -16.25 -8.63 34.66
N ASN A 772 -15.94 -8.91 35.93
CA ASN A 772 -14.59 -9.31 36.34
C ASN A 772 -14.34 -10.83 36.18
N THR A 773 -15.35 -11.62 35.82
CA THR A 773 -15.27 -13.07 35.66
C THR A 773 -15.79 -13.51 34.29
N ALA A 774 -15.24 -14.58 33.72
CA ALA A 774 -15.69 -15.12 32.44
C ALA A 774 -17.19 -15.50 32.47
N ALA A 775 -17.69 -16.03 33.60
CA ALA A 775 -19.11 -16.37 33.75
C ALA A 775 -20.03 -15.14 33.66
N GLY A 776 -19.70 -14.06 34.38
CA GLY A 776 -20.49 -12.83 34.30
C GLY A 776 -20.39 -12.13 32.95
N VAL A 777 -19.23 -12.22 32.29
CA VAL A 777 -19.05 -11.74 30.91
C VAL A 777 -19.95 -12.50 29.93
N ARG A 778 -19.98 -13.84 29.97
CA ARG A 778 -20.88 -14.64 29.12
C ARG A 778 -22.35 -14.30 29.35
N GLN A 779 -22.76 -14.11 30.60
CA GLN A 779 -24.14 -13.73 30.95
C GLN A 779 -24.54 -12.37 30.34
N GLN A 780 -23.66 -11.37 30.43
CA GLN A 780 -23.92 -10.06 29.83
C GLN A 780 -23.84 -10.11 28.29
N ALA A 781 -22.99 -10.96 27.72
CA ALA A 781 -22.95 -11.19 26.28
C ALA A 781 -24.30 -11.74 25.78
N ALA A 782 -24.82 -12.79 26.44
CA ALA A 782 -26.12 -13.38 26.11
C ALA A 782 -27.27 -12.35 26.16
N THR A 783 -27.19 -11.38 27.07
CA THR A 783 -28.15 -10.27 27.15
C THR A 783 -28.03 -9.33 25.94
N LEU A 784 -26.81 -8.89 25.61
CA LEU A 784 -26.56 -8.02 24.45
C LEU A 784 -26.99 -8.67 23.14
N LEU A 785 -26.76 -9.98 22.97
CA LEU A 785 -27.13 -10.72 21.76
C LEU A 785 -28.63 -10.71 21.44
N ASN A 786 -29.49 -10.36 22.41
CA ASN A 786 -30.93 -10.20 22.18
C ASN A 786 -31.31 -8.80 21.65
N SER A 787 -30.35 -7.88 21.56
CA SER A 787 -30.59 -6.50 21.12
C SER A 787 -30.87 -6.41 19.61
N PRO A 788 -31.82 -5.55 19.17
CA PRO A 788 -32.00 -5.22 17.76
C PRO A 788 -30.72 -4.66 17.11
N ASN A 789 -29.89 -3.93 17.88
CA ASN A 789 -28.63 -3.39 17.38
C ASN A 789 -27.63 -4.51 17.01
N THR A 790 -27.66 -5.64 17.71
CA THR A 790 -26.82 -6.79 17.37
C THR A 790 -27.20 -7.42 16.05
N ARG A 791 -28.50 -7.51 15.75
CA ARG A 791 -28.97 -7.98 14.44
C ARG A 791 -28.44 -7.09 13.31
N ALA A 792 -28.50 -5.77 13.48
CA ALA A 792 -27.97 -4.81 12.50
C ALA A 792 -26.45 -4.94 12.34
N LEU A 793 -25.71 -5.03 13.46
CA LEU A 793 -24.25 -5.12 13.42
C LEU A 793 -23.76 -6.44 12.79
N LEU A 794 -24.43 -7.56 13.03
CA LEU A 794 -24.13 -8.82 12.33
C LEU A 794 -24.40 -8.70 10.83
N GLY A 795 -25.39 -7.92 10.42
CA GLY A 795 -25.63 -7.55 9.02
C GLY A 795 -24.46 -6.76 8.43
N ASP A 796 -23.95 -5.75 9.13
CA ASP A 796 -22.77 -5.00 8.70
C ASP A 796 -21.52 -5.89 8.62
N PHE A 797 -21.34 -6.76 9.61
CA PHE A 797 -20.23 -7.70 9.70
C PHE A 797 -20.18 -8.61 8.47
N VAL A 798 -21.28 -9.30 8.16
CA VAL A 798 -21.29 -10.26 7.04
C VAL A 798 -21.15 -9.56 5.69
N ASN A 799 -21.75 -8.38 5.54
CA ASN A 799 -21.63 -7.64 4.30
C ASN A 799 -20.18 -7.20 4.05
N ARG A 800 -19.47 -6.73 5.07
CA ARG A 800 -18.05 -6.37 4.95
C ARG A 800 -17.13 -7.56 4.78
N TRP A 801 -17.38 -8.63 5.54
CA TRP A 801 -16.65 -9.88 5.41
C TRP A 801 -16.67 -10.37 3.95
N LEU A 802 -17.86 -10.40 3.34
CA LEU A 802 -18.08 -10.87 1.97
C LEU A 802 -17.94 -9.77 0.90
N GLY A 803 -17.55 -8.55 1.27
CA GLY A 803 -17.31 -7.44 0.33
C GLY A 803 -18.56 -6.94 -0.40
N THR A 804 -19.76 -7.16 0.15
CA THR A 804 -21.06 -6.80 -0.43
C THR A 804 -21.58 -5.45 0.05
N GLU A 805 -20.85 -4.74 0.91
CA GLU A 805 -21.27 -3.48 1.53
C GLU A 805 -21.46 -2.32 0.54
N GLN A 806 -20.82 -2.38 -0.63
CA GLN A 806 -20.95 -1.41 -1.73
C GLN A 806 -21.63 -2.00 -2.98
N LEU A 807 -22.42 -3.07 -2.85
CA LEU A 807 -23.03 -3.74 -3.99
C LEU A 807 -23.88 -2.79 -4.86
N GLU A 808 -24.51 -1.80 -4.25
CA GLU A 808 -25.33 -0.77 -4.89
C GLU A 808 -24.56 0.10 -5.91
N THR A 809 -23.22 0.12 -5.84
CA THR A 809 -22.36 0.85 -6.79
C THR A 809 -22.12 0.08 -8.09
N LYS A 810 -22.58 -1.18 -8.18
CA LYS A 810 -22.46 -2.01 -9.37
C LYS A 810 -23.61 -1.75 -10.33
N GLU A 811 -23.39 -2.11 -11.60
CA GLU A 811 -24.42 -2.13 -12.63
C GLU A 811 -24.66 -3.55 -13.11
N LYS A 812 -25.92 -3.84 -13.46
CA LYS A 812 -26.34 -5.12 -14.02
C LYS A 812 -27.12 -4.87 -15.29
N THR A 813 -26.71 -5.56 -16.35
CA THR A 813 -27.29 -5.38 -17.69
C THR A 813 -28.76 -5.78 -17.66
N GLY A 814 -29.63 -4.91 -18.20
CA GLY A 814 -31.07 -5.16 -18.25
C GLY A 814 -31.83 -4.92 -16.94
N ILE A 815 -31.18 -4.42 -15.88
CA ILE A 815 -31.82 -4.12 -14.59
C ILE A 815 -31.78 -2.62 -14.30
N THR A 816 -32.91 -1.95 -14.50
CA THR A 816 -33.08 -0.56 -14.10
C THR A 816 -33.07 -0.45 -12.58
N ASN A 817 -32.35 0.53 -12.03
CA ASN A 817 -32.26 0.80 -10.58
C ASN A 817 -31.76 -0.40 -9.75
N PHE A 818 -30.69 -1.07 -10.23
CA PHE A 818 -30.05 -2.17 -9.49
C PHE A 818 -29.65 -1.79 -8.06
N ALA A 819 -29.32 -0.52 -7.79
CA ALA A 819 -28.98 -0.04 -6.45
C ALA A 819 -30.06 -0.37 -5.39
N THR A 820 -31.34 -0.25 -5.75
CA THR A 820 -32.44 -0.60 -4.83
C THR A 820 -32.47 -2.11 -4.55
N LEU A 821 -32.33 -2.91 -5.60
CA LEU A 821 -32.30 -4.37 -5.48
C LEU A 821 -31.08 -4.86 -4.70
N ALA A 822 -29.91 -4.24 -4.93
CA ALA A 822 -28.67 -4.50 -4.22
C ALA A 822 -28.82 -4.24 -2.72
N ASN A 823 -29.49 -3.15 -2.33
CA ASN A 823 -29.79 -2.88 -0.92
C ASN A 823 -30.69 -3.96 -0.31
N ASP A 824 -31.72 -4.42 -1.03
CA ASP A 824 -32.55 -5.54 -0.55
C ASP A 824 -31.74 -6.82 -0.37
N MET A 825 -30.85 -7.15 -1.32
CA MET A 825 -29.97 -8.31 -1.26
C MET A 825 -29.01 -8.23 -0.06
N LYS A 826 -28.48 -7.04 0.26
CA LYS A 826 -27.64 -6.81 1.45
C LYS A 826 -28.42 -7.07 2.74
N LEU A 827 -29.69 -6.66 2.79
CA LEU A 827 -30.60 -6.91 3.91
C LEU A 827 -30.98 -8.40 4.02
N GLU A 828 -31.23 -9.10 2.90
CA GLU A 828 -31.41 -10.56 2.87
C GLU A 828 -30.20 -11.25 3.52
N LEU A 829 -28.99 -10.95 3.04
CA LEU A 829 -27.76 -11.55 3.57
C LEU A 829 -27.60 -11.27 5.07
N GLY A 830 -27.83 -10.03 5.49
CA GLY A 830 -27.73 -9.63 6.89
C GLY A 830 -28.75 -10.33 7.79
N LYS A 831 -30.02 -10.43 7.37
CA LYS A 831 -31.07 -11.12 8.12
C LYS A 831 -30.83 -12.63 8.18
N ASN A 832 -30.43 -13.26 7.07
CA ASN A 832 -30.05 -14.67 7.03
C ASN A 832 -28.95 -14.98 8.04
N PHE A 833 -27.88 -14.19 8.02
CA PHE A 833 -26.74 -14.38 8.91
C PHE A 833 -27.10 -14.10 10.37
N ALA A 834 -27.80 -13.00 10.65
CA ALA A 834 -28.23 -12.67 12.02
C ALA A 834 -29.15 -13.75 12.60
N GLN A 835 -30.08 -14.31 11.80
CA GLN A 835 -30.94 -15.41 12.24
C GLN A 835 -30.11 -16.66 12.57
N ALA A 836 -29.18 -17.04 11.69
CA ALA A 836 -28.32 -18.21 11.90
C ALA A 836 -27.40 -18.05 13.11
N MET A 837 -26.92 -16.84 13.39
CA MET A 837 -25.99 -16.58 14.49
C MET A 837 -26.67 -16.44 15.85
N LEU A 838 -27.91 -15.92 15.91
CA LEU A 838 -28.56 -15.53 17.17
C LEU A 838 -29.60 -16.52 17.68
N SER A 839 -30.12 -17.40 16.83
CA SER A 839 -31.16 -18.35 17.26
C SER A 839 -30.56 -19.45 18.14
N SER A 840 -31.24 -19.78 19.24
CA SER A 840 -30.77 -20.76 20.21
C SER A 840 -30.73 -22.20 19.67
N ASN A 841 -31.48 -22.49 18.61
CA ASN A 841 -31.54 -23.80 17.94
C ASN A 841 -30.73 -23.85 16.63
N SER A 842 -30.06 -22.77 16.25
CA SER A 842 -29.25 -22.78 15.02
C SER A 842 -27.96 -23.57 15.22
N THR A 843 -27.54 -24.23 14.14
CA THR A 843 -26.27 -24.95 14.06
C THR A 843 -25.37 -24.27 13.04
N PHE A 844 -24.12 -24.73 12.90
CA PHE A 844 -23.23 -24.28 11.82
C PHE A 844 -23.88 -24.39 10.43
N ALA A 845 -24.71 -25.42 10.22
CA ALA A 845 -25.42 -25.63 8.96
C ALA A 845 -26.39 -24.49 8.62
N SER A 846 -26.95 -23.80 9.62
CA SER A 846 -27.85 -22.64 9.41
C SER A 846 -27.17 -21.47 8.70
N ILE A 847 -25.83 -21.39 8.74
CA ILE A 847 -25.05 -20.29 8.14
C ILE A 847 -24.90 -20.48 6.62
N TYR A 848 -24.65 -21.71 6.18
CA TYR A 848 -24.34 -22.00 4.78
C TYR A 848 -25.50 -22.68 4.05
N ASN A 849 -26.18 -23.65 4.68
CA ASN A 849 -27.19 -24.46 4.03
C ASN A 849 -28.55 -24.50 4.78
N PRO A 850 -29.15 -23.35 5.15
CA PRO A 850 -30.51 -23.35 5.67
C PRO A 850 -31.53 -23.68 4.58
N SER A 851 -32.74 -24.08 4.99
CA SER A 851 -33.92 -24.29 4.13
C SER A 851 -34.84 -23.06 4.04
N TYR A 852 -34.30 -21.88 4.37
CA TYR A 852 -35.02 -20.60 4.35
C TYR A 852 -34.12 -19.47 3.83
N THR A 853 -34.74 -18.37 3.40
CA THR A 853 -34.10 -17.07 3.20
C THR A 853 -35.07 -15.94 3.58
N TYR A 854 -34.55 -14.75 3.86
CA TYR A 854 -35.37 -13.55 4.07
C TYR A 854 -35.58 -12.78 2.77
N VAL A 855 -36.83 -12.48 2.43
CA VAL A 855 -37.19 -11.72 1.24
C VAL A 855 -38.23 -10.65 1.54
N ASN A 856 -38.10 -9.49 0.90
CA ASN A 856 -39.23 -8.59 0.70
C ASN A 856 -39.98 -8.97 -0.60
N GLN A 857 -41.05 -8.25 -0.94
CA GLN A 857 -41.83 -8.54 -2.16
C GLN A 857 -40.96 -8.53 -3.44
N ARG A 858 -39.99 -7.61 -3.56
CA ARG A 858 -39.14 -7.50 -4.77
C ARG A 858 -38.22 -8.72 -4.91
N LEU A 859 -37.57 -9.14 -3.83
CA LEU A 859 -36.72 -10.32 -3.83
C LEU A 859 -37.54 -11.60 -4.01
N ALA A 860 -38.72 -11.69 -3.39
CA ALA A 860 -39.61 -12.83 -3.59
C ALA A 860 -39.99 -13.00 -5.06
N ASN A 861 -40.36 -11.91 -5.74
CA ASN A 861 -40.63 -11.91 -7.18
C ASN A 861 -39.39 -12.28 -8.01
N LEU A 862 -38.22 -11.72 -7.66
CA LEU A 862 -36.96 -12.03 -8.36
C LEU A 862 -36.59 -13.51 -8.26
N TYR A 863 -36.80 -14.11 -7.10
CA TYR A 863 -36.39 -15.48 -6.79
C TYR A 863 -37.48 -16.53 -7.05
N GLY A 864 -38.69 -16.11 -7.40
CA GLY A 864 -39.84 -17.01 -7.57
C GLY A 864 -40.33 -17.63 -6.26
N LEU A 865 -40.20 -16.91 -5.13
CA LEU A 865 -40.64 -17.37 -3.81
C LEU A 865 -42.01 -16.80 -3.45
N SER A 866 -42.75 -17.53 -2.62
CA SER A 866 -44.01 -17.05 -2.06
C SER A 866 -43.77 -15.90 -1.07
N TYR A 867 -44.60 -14.86 -1.15
CA TYR A 867 -44.57 -13.73 -0.23
C TYR A 867 -45.93 -13.54 0.44
N ASN A 868 -45.93 -13.51 1.77
CA ASN A 868 -47.12 -13.24 2.57
C ASN A 868 -46.94 -11.96 3.39
N ALA A 869 -47.56 -10.86 2.93
CA ALA A 869 -47.43 -9.55 3.57
C ALA A 869 -47.89 -9.53 5.03
N SER A 870 -48.80 -10.42 5.44
CA SER A 870 -49.32 -10.46 6.82
C SER A 870 -48.28 -10.93 7.84
N GLY A 871 -47.17 -11.54 7.41
CA GLY A 871 -46.07 -11.98 8.28
C GLY A 871 -44.81 -11.13 8.17
N ALA A 872 -44.87 -9.96 7.55
CA ALA A 872 -43.70 -9.12 7.28
C ALA A 872 -43.25 -8.34 8.51
N ASP A 873 -41.92 -8.26 8.69
CA ASP A 873 -41.26 -7.32 9.59
C ASP A 873 -41.59 -5.86 9.21
N ALA A 874 -41.29 -4.91 10.09
CA ALA A 874 -41.50 -3.47 9.84
C ALA A 874 -40.77 -2.94 8.59
N ASP A 875 -39.71 -3.63 8.12
CA ASP A 875 -38.98 -3.32 6.89
C ASP A 875 -39.49 -4.09 5.66
N GLY A 876 -40.59 -4.83 5.79
CA GLY A 876 -41.27 -5.53 4.70
C GLY A 876 -40.71 -6.90 4.36
N PHE A 877 -39.72 -7.42 5.11
CA PHE A 877 -39.15 -8.76 4.90
C PHE A 877 -39.94 -9.86 5.61
N VAL A 878 -39.99 -11.04 4.99
CA VAL A 878 -40.53 -12.29 5.56
C VAL A 878 -39.49 -13.39 5.43
N SER A 879 -39.51 -14.36 6.35
CA SER A 879 -38.78 -15.61 6.15
C SER A 879 -39.58 -16.51 5.21
N ALA A 880 -38.95 -16.97 4.12
CA ALA A 880 -39.54 -17.84 3.12
C ALA A 880 -38.76 -19.16 3.03
N ASN A 881 -39.49 -20.28 3.05
CA ASN A 881 -38.91 -21.60 2.84
C ASN A 881 -38.40 -21.75 1.40
N THR A 882 -37.27 -22.41 1.23
CA THR A 882 -36.65 -22.62 -0.07
C THR A 882 -35.69 -23.81 -0.05
N ALA A 883 -35.71 -24.61 -1.11
CA ALA A 883 -34.74 -25.69 -1.34
C ALA A 883 -33.53 -25.23 -2.16
N GLU A 884 -33.68 -24.14 -2.93
CA GLU A 884 -32.73 -23.71 -3.96
C GLU A 884 -31.86 -22.53 -3.54
N ARG A 885 -32.02 -21.97 -2.33
CA ARG A 885 -31.16 -20.88 -1.85
C ARG A 885 -31.06 -20.86 -0.33
N GLY A 886 -30.48 -19.78 0.21
CA GLY A 886 -30.32 -19.58 1.65
C GLY A 886 -28.86 -19.62 2.08
N GLY A 887 -28.62 -19.11 3.29
CA GLY A 887 -27.27 -18.98 3.85
C GLY A 887 -26.46 -17.88 3.17
N ILE A 888 -25.18 -17.81 3.52
CA ILE A 888 -24.31 -16.73 3.04
C ILE A 888 -23.80 -16.96 1.61
N LEU A 889 -23.58 -18.23 1.22
CA LEU A 889 -23.01 -18.62 -0.07
C LEU A 889 -23.99 -18.40 -1.24
N ILE A 890 -25.27 -18.74 -1.04
CA ILE A 890 -26.32 -18.63 -2.07
C ILE A 890 -27.26 -17.46 -1.76
N SER A 891 -26.68 -16.37 -1.24
CA SER A 891 -27.38 -15.08 -1.08
C SER A 891 -27.32 -14.28 -2.38
N GLY A 892 -28.35 -13.48 -2.68
CA GLY A 892 -28.31 -12.59 -3.84
C GLY A 892 -27.13 -11.61 -3.79
N ALA A 893 -26.76 -11.15 -2.60
CA ALA A 893 -25.67 -10.20 -2.41
C ALA A 893 -24.32 -10.79 -2.82
N PHE A 894 -23.98 -11.99 -2.31
CA PHE A 894 -22.73 -12.66 -2.66
C PHE A 894 -22.66 -13.01 -4.15
N LEU A 895 -23.69 -13.65 -4.68
CA LEU A 895 -23.75 -14.08 -6.07
C LEU A 895 -23.66 -12.89 -7.05
N SER A 896 -24.29 -11.77 -6.70
CA SER A 896 -24.26 -10.55 -7.52
C SER A 896 -22.94 -9.81 -7.42
N ARG A 897 -22.33 -9.75 -6.22
CA ARG A 897 -21.07 -9.03 -5.98
C ARG A 897 -19.89 -9.61 -6.74
N TYR A 898 -19.88 -10.93 -6.87
CA TYR A 898 -18.82 -11.69 -7.55
C TYR A 898 -19.23 -12.16 -8.94
N ALA A 899 -20.28 -11.58 -9.52
CA ALA A 899 -20.64 -11.71 -10.93
C ALA A 899 -20.15 -10.50 -11.75
N SER A 900 -20.04 -10.66 -13.08
CA SER A 900 -19.89 -9.53 -13.99
C SER A 900 -21.21 -8.75 -14.12
N ALA A 901 -21.25 -7.73 -14.98
CA ALA A 901 -22.47 -7.01 -15.29
C ALA A 901 -23.53 -7.88 -15.99
N THR A 902 -23.12 -8.95 -16.68
CA THR A 902 -23.98 -9.79 -17.51
C THR A 902 -24.07 -11.23 -17.01
N ASP A 903 -23.02 -11.77 -16.41
CA ASP A 903 -22.88 -13.21 -16.18
C ASP A 903 -22.29 -13.58 -14.80
N ALA A 904 -22.44 -14.84 -14.40
CA ALA A 904 -22.09 -15.38 -13.09
C ALA A 904 -20.62 -15.16 -12.67
N ASN A 905 -19.70 -15.16 -13.63
CA ASN A 905 -18.24 -15.06 -13.44
C ASN A 905 -17.68 -16.12 -12.45
N LEU A 906 -17.38 -17.30 -13.00
CA LEU A 906 -16.93 -18.47 -12.22
C LEU A 906 -15.65 -18.22 -11.43
N VAL A 907 -14.71 -17.44 -11.98
CA VAL A 907 -13.40 -17.19 -11.36
C VAL A 907 -13.57 -16.38 -10.08
N THR A 908 -14.27 -15.25 -10.15
CA THR A 908 -14.42 -14.35 -8.99
C THR A 908 -15.26 -14.97 -7.88
N ARG A 909 -16.27 -15.79 -8.21
CA ARG A 909 -17.03 -16.55 -7.20
C ARG A 909 -16.16 -17.59 -6.50
N ALA A 910 -15.41 -18.41 -7.24
CA ALA A 910 -14.53 -19.42 -6.65
C ALA A 910 -13.46 -18.81 -5.73
N VAL A 911 -12.78 -17.75 -6.20
CA VAL A 911 -11.78 -17.04 -5.41
C VAL A 911 -12.40 -16.44 -4.14
N ALA A 912 -13.62 -15.91 -4.22
CA ALA A 912 -14.32 -15.39 -3.06
C ALA A 912 -14.67 -16.49 -2.05
N VAL A 913 -15.17 -17.66 -2.48
CA VAL A 913 -15.43 -18.80 -1.58
C VAL A 913 -14.15 -19.19 -0.85
N ARG A 914 -13.05 -19.37 -1.58
CA ARG A 914 -11.75 -19.76 -1.01
C ARG A 914 -11.23 -18.73 -0.01
N ARG A 915 -11.06 -17.46 -0.43
CA ARG A 915 -10.47 -16.41 0.42
C ARG A 915 -11.37 -15.97 1.56
N LYS A 916 -12.69 -15.86 1.34
CA LYS A 916 -13.62 -15.31 2.32
C LYS A 916 -14.22 -16.38 3.22
N MET A 917 -14.65 -17.52 2.67
CA MET A 917 -15.41 -18.52 3.44
C MET A 917 -14.55 -19.68 3.94
N MET A 918 -13.42 -19.96 3.29
CA MET A 918 -12.48 -21.02 3.70
C MET A 918 -11.19 -20.48 4.32
N CYS A 919 -10.99 -19.16 4.27
CA CYS A 919 -9.74 -18.51 4.68
C CYS A 919 -8.52 -19.14 4.00
N GLN A 920 -8.70 -19.59 2.75
CA GLN A 920 -7.66 -20.17 1.93
C GLN A 920 -7.10 -19.09 1.03
N ASP A 921 -5.79 -18.94 1.07
CA ASP A 921 -5.14 -17.88 0.34
C ASP A 921 -4.70 -18.34 -1.04
N ILE A 922 -5.17 -17.62 -2.06
CA ILE A 922 -4.79 -17.81 -3.46
C ILE A 922 -3.81 -16.69 -3.79
N PRO A 923 -2.59 -16.95 -4.27
CA PRO A 923 -1.67 -15.91 -4.71
C PRO A 923 -2.30 -14.96 -5.73
N GLU A 924 -1.86 -13.70 -5.76
CA GLU A 924 -2.21 -12.81 -6.86
C GLU A 924 -1.62 -13.36 -8.18
N PRO A 925 -2.27 -13.09 -9.33
CA PRO A 925 -1.77 -13.55 -10.62
C PRO A 925 -0.30 -13.14 -10.86
N PRO A 926 0.55 -14.02 -11.43
CA PRO A 926 1.97 -13.72 -11.67
C PRO A 926 2.17 -12.43 -12.49
N SER A 927 3.18 -11.63 -12.14
CA SER A 927 3.55 -10.42 -12.89
C SER A 927 3.99 -10.77 -14.32
N GLY A 928 3.71 -9.88 -15.28
CA GLY A 928 4.01 -10.11 -16.71
C GLY A 928 3.02 -11.02 -17.44
N VAL A 929 2.11 -11.70 -16.73
CA VAL A 929 0.99 -12.46 -17.31
C VAL A 929 -0.23 -11.55 -17.45
N SER A 930 -0.07 -10.40 -18.12
CA SER A 930 -1.24 -9.69 -18.66
C SER A 930 -1.68 -10.47 -19.88
N LEU A 931 -2.78 -11.20 -19.74
CA LEU A 931 -3.56 -11.60 -20.91
C LEU A 931 -3.91 -10.30 -21.63
N ASP A 932 -3.26 -10.00 -22.75
CA ASP A 932 -3.73 -9.01 -23.70
C ASP A 932 -5.09 -9.52 -24.17
N ARG A 933 -6.15 -9.04 -23.50
CA ARG A 933 -7.50 -9.59 -23.64
C ARG A 933 -8.02 -9.28 -25.03
N GLU A 934 -7.60 -8.16 -25.59
CA GLU A 934 -7.88 -7.74 -26.95
C GLU A 934 -7.19 -8.67 -27.95
N ALA A 935 -5.90 -8.98 -27.78
CA ALA A 935 -5.20 -9.93 -28.65
C ALA A 935 -5.70 -11.37 -28.50
N LEU A 936 -6.06 -11.80 -27.28
CA LEU A 936 -6.68 -13.11 -27.03
C LEU A 936 -8.09 -13.19 -27.62
N ALA A 937 -8.88 -12.14 -27.44
CA ALA A 937 -10.21 -12.02 -28.04
C ALA A 937 -10.13 -12.00 -29.57
N ALA A 938 -9.10 -11.38 -30.15
CA ALA A 938 -8.86 -11.41 -31.58
C ALA A 938 -8.40 -12.79 -32.07
N ARG A 939 -7.45 -13.42 -31.38
CA ARG A 939 -6.90 -14.75 -31.73
C ARG A 939 -7.97 -15.84 -31.67
N ASP A 940 -8.72 -15.88 -30.57
CA ASP A 940 -9.70 -16.94 -30.30
C ASP A 940 -11.14 -16.49 -30.59
N ARG A 941 -11.31 -15.45 -31.42
CA ARG A 941 -12.61 -14.83 -31.73
C ARG A 941 -13.67 -15.84 -32.14
N GLU A 942 -13.34 -16.71 -33.09
CA GLU A 942 -14.25 -17.73 -33.60
C GLU A 942 -14.73 -18.68 -32.50
N PHE A 943 -13.82 -19.07 -31.61
CA PHE A 943 -14.14 -19.91 -30.46
C PHE A 943 -15.05 -19.16 -29.47
N PHE A 944 -14.78 -17.89 -29.17
CA PHE A 944 -15.60 -17.09 -28.24
C PHE A 944 -16.99 -16.74 -28.80
N GLU A 945 -17.11 -16.48 -30.09
CA GLU A 945 -18.38 -16.13 -30.76
C GLU A 945 -19.24 -17.36 -31.08
N ASN A 946 -18.67 -18.58 -31.08
CA ASN A 946 -19.43 -19.81 -31.34
C ASN A 946 -20.61 -19.97 -30.33
N PRO A 947 -21.84 -20.25 -30.81
CA PRO A 947 -23.02 -20.37 -29.97
C PRO A 947 -22.95 -21.51 -28.95
N HIS A 948 -22.15 -22.56 -29.22
CA HIS A 948 -21.97 -23.72 -28.33
C HIS A 948 -20.82 -23.56 -27.33
N THR A 949 -20.05 -22.48 -27.41
CA THR A 949 -18.97 -22.23 -26.45
C THR A 949 -19.53 -21.64 -25.15
N THR A 950 -19.46 -22.44 -24.10
CA THR A 950 -19.86 -22.06 -22.73
C THR A 950 -18.79 -21.22 -22.03
N GLN A 951 -19.16 -20.54 -20.95
CA GLN A 951 -18.21 -19.73 -20.17
C GLN A 951 -17.12 -20.59 -19.51
N ARG A 952 -17.46 -21.80 -19.06
CA ARG A 952 -16.48 -22.77 -18.55
C ARG A 952 -15.41 -23.08 -19.61
N MET A 953 -15.83 -23.37 -20.84
CA MET A 953 -14.92 -23.62 -21.96
C MET A 953 -14.01 -22.42 -22.26
N ILE A 954 -14.54 -21.19 -22.16
CA ILE A 954 -13.77 -19.95 -22.35
C ILE A 954 -12.68 -19.82 -21.29
N PHE A 955 -13.02 -19.95 -20.01
CA PHE A 955 -12.03 -19.80 -18.94
C PHE A 955 -11.01 -20.93 -18.95
N ASP A 956 -11.40 -22.17 -19.25
CA ASP A 956 -10.45 -23.28 -19.41
C ASP A 956 -9.50 -23.02 -20.57
N ARG A 957 -10.00 -22.57 -21.73
CA ARG A 957 -9.17 -22.21 -22.90
C ARG A 957 -8.15 -21.12 -22.56
N ILE A 958 -8.59 -20.06 -21.89
CA ILE A 958 -7.76 -18.91 -21.54
C ILE A 958 -6.68 -19.27 -20.52
N THR A 959 -7.00 -20.17 -19.58
CA THR A 959 -6.13 -20.43 -18.42
C THR A 959 -5.26 -21.68 -18.59
N SER A 960 -5.60 -22.58 -19.52
CA SER A 960 -4.84 -23.78 -19.83
C SER A 960 -3.49 -23.49 -20.50
N GLY A 961 -2.52 -24.41 -20.33
CA GLY A 961 -1.24 -24.39 -21.05
C GLY A 961 -0.27 -23.26 -20.65
N THR A 962 -0.60 -22.51 -19.60
CA THR A 962 0.20 -21.39 -19.08
C THR A 962 0.37 -21.51 -17.56
N SER A 963 1.13 -20.58 -16.95
CA SER A 963 1.25 -20.47 -15.49
C SER A 963 -0.09 -20.25 -14.78
N CYS A 964 -1.13 -19.77 -15.48
CA CYS A 964 -2.49 -19.67 -14.94
C CYS A 964 -3.05 -21.03 -14.53
N SER A 965 -2.66 -22.12 -15.22
CA SER A 965 -3.13 -23.48 -14.96
C SER A 965 -2.89 -23.91 -13.52
N ASN A 966 -1.79 -23.43 -12.89
CA ASN A 966 -1.41 -23.79 -11.52
C ASN A 966 -2.51 -23.52 -10.50
N CYS A 967 -3.25 -22.41 -10.67
CA CYS A 967 -4.40 -22.07 -9.83
C CYS A 967 -5.73 -22.48 -10.49
N HIS A 968 -5.84 -22.35 -11.81
CA HIS A 968 -7.13 -22.50 -12.49
C HIS A 968 -7.58 -23.95 -12.68
N GLY A 969 -6.65 -24.87 -12.93
CA GLY A 969 -6.97 -26.26 -13.28
C GLY A 969 -7.74 -27.00 -12.18
N GLU A 970 -7.44 -26.71 -10.90
CA GLU A 970 -8.04 -27.42 -9.76
C GLU A 970 -8.64 -26.49 -8.70
N ILE A 971 -7.97 -25.39 -8.36
CA ILE A 971 -8.38 -24.56 -7.23
C ILE A 971 -9.58 -23.66 -7.58
N ILE A 972 -9.61 -23.11 -8.80
CA ILE A 972 -10.56 -22.07 -9.21
C ILE A 972 -11.65 -22.60 -10.15
N ASN A 973 -11.32 -23.10 -11.35
CA ASN A 973 -12.34 -23.35 -12.38
C ASN A 973 -13.33 -24.47 -12.00
N PRO A 974 -12.89 -25.62 -11.43
CA PRO A 974 -13.82 -26.68 -11.03
C PRO A 974 -14.81 -26.23 -9.96
N LEU A 975 -14.34 -25.49 -8.95
CA LEU A 975 -15.18 -24.92 -7.90
C LEU A 975 -16.14 -23.86 -8.47
N GLY A 976 -15.64 -22.94 -9.29
CA GLY A 976 -16.41 -21.80 -9.80
C GLY A 976 -17.52 -22.19 -10.76
N GLY A 977 -17.23 -23.10 -11.70
CA GLY A 977 -18.18 -23.49 -12.74
C GLY A 977 -19.43 -24.18 -12.19
N SER A 978 -19.34 -24.80 -11.02
CA SER A 978 -20.50 -25.38 -10.33
C SER A 978 -21.56 -24.34 -9.95
N MET A 979 -21.15 -23.08 -9.71
CA MET A 979 -22.05 -21.99 -9.32
C MET A 979 -22.62 -21.25 -10.53
N GLU A 980 -22.37 -21.73 -11.75
CA GLU A 980 -22.93 -21.16 -12.97
C GLU A 980 -24.45 -21.34 -13.06
N ASN A 981 -25.02 -22.30 -12.31
CA ASN A 981 -26.47 -22.50 -12.19
C ASN A 981 -27.21 -21.35 -11.46
N TYR A 982 -26.49 -20.30 -11.06
CA TYR A 982 -27.05 -19.02 -10.63
C TYR A 982 -26.55 -17.89 -11.53
N ASP A 983 -27.46 -17.08 -12.04
CA ASP A 983 -27.13 -15.94 -12.91
C ASP A 983 -26.45 -14.78 -12.15
N SER A 984 -26.21 -13.66 -12.85
CA SER A 984 -25.54 -12.48 -12.30
C SER A 984 -26.32 -11.74 -11.20
N LEU A 985 -27.58 -12.12 -10.95
CA LEU A 985 -28.49 -11.61 -9.91
C LEU A 985 -28.81 -12.67 -8.84
N GLY A 986 -28.29 -13.89 -8.98
CA GLY A 986 -28.56 -15.00 -8.06
C GLY A 986 -29.89 -15.72 -8.32
N ARG A 987 -30.47 -15.61 -9.53
CA ARG A 987 -31.61 -16.45 -9.96
C ARG A 987 -31.09 -17.80 -10.45
N VAL A 988 -31.83 -18.87 -10.16
CA VAL A 988 -31.52 -20.20 -10.66
C VAL A 988 -31.69 -20.21 -12.19
N ARG A 989 -30.74 -20.82 -12.90
CA ARG A 989 -30.80 -21.01 -14.36
C ARG A 989 -30.28 -22.39 -14.76
N ALA A 990 -30.87 -22.96 -15.80
CA ALA A 990 -30.46 -24.24 -16.39
C ALA A 990 -29.65 -24.09 -17.69
N VAL A 991 -29.69 -22.91 -18.30
CA VAL A 991 -28.96 -22.59 -19.53
C VAL A 991 -28.14 -21.30 -19.38
N ASP A 992 -27.02 -21.20 -20.08
CA ASP A 992 -26.19 -19.99 -20.15
C ASP A 992 -26.83 -18.90 -21.04
N LEU A 993 -26.14 -17.77 -21.21
CA LEU A 993 -26.63 -16.64 -22.01
C LEU A 993 -26.75 -16.95 -23.51
N LYS A 994 -26.15 -18.04 -23.99
CA LYS A 994 -26.23 -18.51 -25.38
C LYS A 994 -27.22 -19.66 -25.56
N GLY A 995 -27.88 -20.10 -24.48
CA GLY A 995 -28.85 -21.19 -24.50
C GLY A 995 -28.25 -22.59 -24.32
N ASN A 996 -26.96 -22.71 -23.99
CA ASN A 996 -26.33 -24.01 -23.73
C ASN A 996 -26.71 -24.51 -22.33
N ALA A 997 -26.90 -25.83 -22.19
CA ALA A 997 -27.13 -26.45 -20.88
C ALA A 997 -25.95 -26.22 -19.93
N ILE A 998 -26.23 -25.81 -18.69
CA ILE A 998 -25.23 -25.59 -17.66
C ILE A 998 -24.78 -26.93 -17.08
N ASN A 999 -23.47 -27.17 -17.08
CA ASN A 999 -22.86 -28.26 -16.33
C ASN A 999 -22.51 -27.79 -14.91
N ALA A 1000 -23.39 -28.06 -13.95
CA ALA A 1000 -23.23 -27.66 -12.55
C ALA A 1000 -22.30 -28.58 -11.74
N ALA A 1001 -21.75 -29.66 -12.31
CA ALA A 1001 -20.81 -30.53 -11.61
C ALA A 1001 -19.54 -29.73 -11.22
N GLY A 1002 -19.12 -29.92 -9.97
CA GLY A 1002 -17.98 -29.25 -9.36
C GLY A 1002 -17.14 -30.21 -8.52
N ILE A 1003 -15.89 -29.81 -8.32
CA ILE A 1003 -14.94 -30.54 -7.48
C ILE A 1003 -14.27 -29.54 -6.54
N PHE A 1004 -14.28 -29.85 -5.25
CA PHE A 1004 -13.55 -29.11 -4.24
C PHE A 1004 -12.21 -29.80 -4.00
N PHE A 1005 -11.15 -29.29 -4.63
CA PHE A 1005 -9.77 -29.74 -4.42
C PHE A 1005 -9.13 -29.03 -3.22
N SER A 1006 -8.10 -29.63 -2.63
CA SER A 1006 -7.31 -29.04 -1.54
C SER A 1006 -8.18 -28.45 -0.41
N PRO A 1007 -8.93 -29.30 0.33
CA PRO A 1007 -9.67 -28.89 1.53
C PRO A 1007 -8.74 -28.76 2.74
N PHE A 1008 -7.60 -28.07 2.56
CA PHE A 1008 -6.60 -27.80 3.59
C PHE A 1008 -6.42 -26.29 3.82
N PRO A 1009 -5.99 -25.82 5.00
CA PRO A 1009 -5.83 -24.38 5.24
C PRO A 1009 -4.89 -23.71 4.23
N GLN A 1010 -3.82 -24.40 3.84
CA GLN A 1010 -2.94 -24.01 2.74
C GLN A 1010 -3.34 -24.77 1.48
N LEU A 1011 -3.45 -24.04 0.37
CA LEU A 1011 -3.79 -24.61 -0.91
C LEU A 1011 -2.59 -25.36 -1.49
N GLN A 1012 -2.90 -26.48 -2.15
CA GLN A 1012 -1.95 -27.26 -2.95
C GLN A 1012 -2.17 -26.97 -4.42
N PHE A 1013 -1.19 -26.35 -5.06
CA PHE A 1013 -1.20 -26.02 -6.47
C PHE A 1013 -0.61 -27.15 -7.31
N LEU A 1014 -0.90 -27.15 -8.61
CA LEU A 1014 -0.46 -28.22 -9.52
C LEU A 1014 1.06 -28.41 -9.54
N ASN A 1015 1.82 -27.35 -9.28
CA ASN A 1015 3.28 -27.34 -9.30
C ASN A 1015 3.91 -27.58 -7.91
N ASP A 1016 3.11 -27.88 -6.88
CA ASP A 1016 3.67 -28.19 -5.56
C ASP A 1016 4.31 -29.58 -5.57
N PRO A 1017 5.60 -29.70 -5.18
CA PRO A 1017 6.33 -30.95 -5.27
C PRO A 1017 5.79 -32.03 -4.31
N ASP A 1018 5.14 -31.61 -3.23
CA ASP A 1018 4.61 -32.48 -2.17
C ASP A 1018 3.07 -32.63 -2.25
N ARG A 1019 2.44 -32.21 -3.36
CA ARG A 1019 0.98 -32.31 -3.53
C ARG A 1019 0.51 -33.75 -3.73
N VAL A 1020 -0.57 -34.14 -3.05
CA VAL A 1020 -1.32 -35.34 -3.45
C VAL A 1020 -2.14 -35.03 -4.69
N ILE A 1021 -1.77 -35.66 -5.80
CA ILE A 1021 -2.48 -35.49 -7.06
C ILE A 1021 -3.91 -36.03 -6.92
N HIS A 1022 -4.90 -35.17 -7.18
CA HIS A 1022 -6.35 -35.49 -7.19
C HIS A 1022 -6.96 -35.99 -5.87
N SER A 1023 -6.40 -35.69 -4.69
CA SER A 1023 -7.00 -36.13 -3.41
C SER A 1023 -6.80 -35.14 -2.25
N PRO A 1024 -7.82 -34.87 -1.42
CA PRO A 1024 -9.22 -35.23 -1.62
C PRO A 1024 -9.85 -34.42 -2.76
N ALA A 1025 -10.57 -35.10 -3.65
CA ALA A 1025 -11.40 -34.49 -4.69
C ALA A 1025 -12.87 -34.66 -4.33
N ILE A 1026 -13.44 -33.67 -3.65
CA ILE A 1026 -14.81 -33.76 -3.12
C ILE A 1026 -15.79 -33.29 -4.20
N GLN A 1027 -16.60 -34.22 -4.70
CA GLN A 1027 -17.57 -33.96 -5.77
C GLN A 1027 -18.84 -33.34 -5.20
N PHE A 1028 -19.44 -32.42 -5.96
CA PHE A 1028 -20.74 -31.83 -5.65
C PHE A 1028 -21.39 -31.29 -6.94
N ASN A 1029 -22.69 -31.03 -6.92
CA ASN A 1029 -23.44 -30.59 -8.10
C ASN A 1029 -24.27 -29.32 -7.84
N GLY A 1030 -23.76 -28.17 -8.31
CA GLY A 1030 -24.41 -26.88 -8.19
C GLY A 1030 -24.06 -26.11 -6.91
N GLY A 1031 -24.36 -24.81 -6.91
CA GLY A 1031 -24.05 -23.95 -5.75
C GLY A 1031 -24.75 -24.36 -4.44
N LYS A 1032 -25.98 -24.89 -4.49
CA LYS A 1032 -26.68 -25.34 -3.27
C LYS A 1032 -26.05 -26.62 -2.69
N ASP A 1033 -25.61 -27.53 -3.54
CA ASP A 1033 -24.88 -28.71 -3.10
C ASP A 1033 -23.50 -28.34 -2.55
N LEU A 1034 -22.80 -27.36 -3.15
CA LEU A 1034 -21.58 -26.79 -2.54
C LEU A 1034 -21.85 -26.28 -1.11
N ALA A 1035 -22.95 -25.57 -0.90
CA ALA A 1035 -23.34 -25.10 0.44
C ALA A 1035 -23.54 -26.26 1.42
N ARG A 1036 -24.10 -27.39 0.95
CA ARG A 1036 -24.24 -28.63 1.70
C ARG A 1036 -22.87 -29.28 1.98
N THR A 1037 -22.01 -29.41 0.97
CA THR A 1037 -20.64 -29.91 1.13
C THR A 1037 -19.86 -29.13 2.17
N VAL A 1038 -20.01 -27.80 2.20
CA VAL A 1038 -19.36 -26.93 3.20
C VAL A 1038 -19.77 -27.28 4.64
N VAL A 1039 -20.91 -27.90 4.88
CA VAL A 1039 -21.39 -28.22 6.24
C VAL A 1039 -21.35 -29.70 6.57
N GLU A 1040 -21.39 -30.59 5.56
CA GLU A 1040 -21.43 -32.05 5.74
C GLU A 1040 -20.05 -32.70 5.56
N ASP A 1041 -19.18 -32.19 4.68
CA ASP A 1041 -17.84 -32.74 4.51
C ASP A 1041 -16.95 -32.32 5.71
N PRO A 1042 -16.35 -33.26 6.45
CA PRO A 1042 -15.60 -32.94 7.66
C PRO A 1042 -14.42 -31.98 7.43
N MET A 1043 -13.73 -32.08 6.30
CA MET A 1043 -12.55 -31.24 6.02
C MET A 1043 -12.97 -29.84 5.61
N VAL A 1044 -13.94 -29.73 4.69
CA VAL A 1044 -14.46 -28.43 4.25
C VAL A 1044 -15.21 -27.71 5.38
N SER A 1045 -15.99 -28.44 6.19
CA SER A 1045 -16.70 -27.88 7.35
C SER A 1045 -15.72 -27.34 8.39
N LYS A 1046 -14.66 -28.08 8.72
CA LYS A 1046 -13.64 -27.60 9.66
C LYS A 1046 -12.96 -26.31 9.17
N LEU A 1047 -12.65 -26.22 7.88
CA LEU A 1047 -12.11 -24.99 7.29
C LEU A 1047 -13.07 -23.82 7.42
N ALA A 1048 -14.34 -24.01 7.07
CA ALA A 1048 -15.34 -22.97 7.10
C ALA A 1048 -15.68 -22.49 8.53
N GLN A 1049 -15.73 -23.41 9.50
CA GLN A 1049 -15.88 -23.10 10.92
C GLN A 1049 -14.68 -22.29 11.45
N SER A 1050 -13.46 -22.75 11.16
CA SER A 1050 -12.24 -22.05 11.56
C SER A 1050 -12.13 -20.67 10.90
N CYS A 1051 -12.56 -20.54 9.64
CA CYS A 1051 -12.58 -19.26 8.96
C CYS A 1051 -13.59 -18.29 9.59
N LEU A 1052 -14.79 -18.76 9.94
CA LEU A 1052 -15.78 -17.94 10.64
C LEU A 1052 -15.23 -17.43 11.99
N ALA A 1053 -14.65 -18.32 12.80
CA ALA A 1053 -13.98 -17.96 14.05
C ALA A 1053 -12.86 -16.94 13.81
N THR A 1054 -12.04 -17.15 12.78
CA THR A 1054 -10.97 -16.22 12.36
C THR A 1054 -11.49 -14.82 12.06
N GLN A 1055 -12.62 -14.70 11.34
CA GLN A 1055 -13.19 -13.38 11.05
C GLN A 1055 -13.72 -12.69 12.32
N PHE A 1056 -14.31 -13.43 13.26
CA PHE A 1056 -14.76 -12.87 14.53
C PHE A 1056 -13.61 -12.44 15.44
N VAL A 1057 -12.54 -13.23 15.52
CA VAL A 1057 -11.31 -12.81 16.23
C VAL A 1057 -10.72 -11.57 15.57
N SER A 1058 -10.61 -11.54 14.24
CA SER A 1058 -10.12 -10.37 13.50
C SER A 1058 -10.97 -9.12 13.79
N TYR A 1059 -12.30 -9.26 13.76
CA TYR A 1059 -13.23 -8.18 14.06
C TYR A 1059 -13.15 -7.71 15.51
N SER A 1060 -13.15 -8.63 16.48
CA SER A 1060 -13.17 -8.26 17.91
C SER A 1060 -11.84 -7.70 18.40
N THR A 1061 -10.72 -8.16 17.82
CA THR A 1061 -9.36 -7.74 18.20
C THR A 1061 -8.81 -6.59 17.34
N GLY A 1062 -9.43 -6.28 16.21
CA GLY A 1062 -8.93 -5.31 15.24
C GLY A 1062 -7.64 -5.75 14.53
N ILE A 1063 -7.25 -7.02 14.67
CA ILE A 1063 -6.07 -7.61 14.04
C ILE A 1063 -6.43 -8.08 12.63
N HIS A 1064 -5.54 -7.85 11.67
CA HIS A 1064 -5.74 -8.27 10.30
C HIS A 1064 -5.81 -9.81 10.20
N SER A 1065 -6.89 -10.34 9.62
CA SER A 1065 -7.14 -11.80 9.54
C SER A 1065 -6.00 -12.58 8.87
N ILE A 1066 -5.31 -12.02 7.88
CA ILE A 1066 -4.13 -12.65 7.25
C ILE A 1066 -3.08 -13.14 8.24
N PHE A 1067 -2.87 -12.43 9.36
CA PHE A 1067 -1.90 -12.85 10.37
C PHE A 1067 -2.30 -14.19 11.02
N LEU A 1068 -3.60 -14.48 11.06
CA LEU A 1068 -4.18 -15.67 11.65
C LEU A 1068 -4.32 -16.81 10.61
N ILE A 1069 -4.23 -16.48 9.32
CA ILE A 1069 -4.44 -17.40 8.19
C ILE A 1069 -3.10 -17.94 7.66
N ASP A 1070 -2.14 -17.06 7.39
CA ASP A 1070 -0.86 -17.42 6.77
C ASP A 1070 0.30 -16.85 7.59
N SER A 1071 1.01 -17.73 8.29
CA SER A 1071 2.11 -17.43 9.20
C SER A 1071 3.41 -17.01 8.48
N THR A 1072 3.49 -17.25 7.16
CA THR A 1072 4.72 -17.15 6.36
C THR A 1072 4.69 -16.06 5.30
N ARG A 1073 3.52 -15.57 4.93
CA ARG A 1073 3.39 -14.49 3.95
C ARG A 1073 4.00 -13.18 4.43
N ASP A 1074 4.83 -12.56 3.59
CA ASP A 1074 5.20 -11.17 3.77
C ASP A 1074 4.00 -10.29 3.42
N VAL A 1075 3.45 -9.62 4.43
CA VAL A 1075 2.26 -8.77 4.29
C VAL A 1075 2.63 -7.31 4.04
N GLY A 1076 3.91 -6.96 3.96
CA GLY A 1076 4.35 -5.60 3.64
C GLY A 1076 4.19 -4.58 4.77
N TYR A 1077 3.90 -5.04 5.99
CA TYR A 1077 3.87 -4.28 7.24
C TYR A 1077 4.44 -5.13 8.38
N PRO A 1078 4.93 -4.53 9.49
CA PRO A 1078 5.50 -5.28 10.61
C PRO A 1078 4.54 -6.37 11.08
N ARG A 1079 4.97 -7.64 10.99
CA ARG A 1079 4.17 -8.76 11.47
C ARG A 1079 4.06 -8.70 12.98
N ILE A 1080 2.92 -9.14 13.48
CA ILE A 1080 2.74 -9.45 14.90
C ILE A 1080 3.75 -10.51 15.31
N SER A 1081 4.22 -10.47 16.55
CA SER A 1081 5.19 -11.46 17.03
C SER A 1081 4.61 -12.87 16.93
N LYS A 1082 5.45 -13.90 16.80
CA LYS A 1082 4.97 -15.30 16.73
C LYS A 1082 4.20 -15.73 17.99
N ALA A 1083 4.57 -15.19 19.15
CA ALA A 1083 3.84 -15.41 20.38
C ALA A 1083 2.44 -14.76 20.34
N GLU A 1084 2.32 -13.57 19.75
CA GLU A 1084 1.03 -12.90 19.59
C GLU A 1084 0.14 -13.61 18.56
N GLU A 1085 0.73 -14.01 17.44
CA GLU A 1085 0.07 -14.84 16.43
C GLU A 1085 -0.47 -16.13 17.07
N SER A 1086 0.35 -16.78 17.90
CA SER A 1086 -0.05 -17.99 18.62
C SER A 1086 -1.22 -17.73 19.56
N ALA A 1087 -1.18 -16.66 20.36
CA ALA A 1087 -2.26 -16.33 21.28
C ALA A 1087 -3.62 -16.20 20.57
N TYR A 1088 -3.69 -15.41 19.49
CA TYR A 1088 -4.95 -15.26 18.75
C TYR A 1088 -5.36 -16.51 17.98
N ARG A 1089 -4.40 -17.34 17.52
CA ARG A 1089 -4.73 -18.63 16.89
C ARG A 1089 -5.31 -19.64 17.87
N CYS A 1090 -4.98 -19.53 19.16
CA CYS A 1090 -5.65 -20.29 20.20
C CYS A 1090 -7.10 -19.86 20.39
N ASP A 1091 -7.36 -18.55 20.41
CA ASP A 1091 -8.73 -18.06 20.48
C ASP A 1091 -9.56 -18.55 19.28
N VAL A 1092 -8.98 -18.59 18.08
CA VAL A 1092 -9.64 -19.18 16.90
C VAL A 1092 -9.97 -20.66 17.13
N ALA A 1093 -9.05 -21.44 17.69
CA ALA A 1093 -9.28 -22.85 17.99
C ALA A 1093 -10.39 -23.03 19.03
N ASP A 1094 -10.39 -22.25 20.10
CA ASP A 1094 -11.39 -22.28 21.16
C ASP A 1094 -12.78 -21.92 20.63
N LEU A 1095 -12.89 -20.84 19.86
CA LEU A 1095 -14.16 -20.46 19.23
C LEU A 1095 -14.63 -21.51 18.21
N THR A 1096 -13.71 -22.12 17.46
CA THR A 1096 -14.04 -23.22 16.53
C THR A 1096 -14.62 -24.42 17.29
N ASN A 1097 -14.03 -24.77 18.44
CA ASN A 1097 -14.52 -25.84 19.30
C ASN A 1097 -15.90 -25.53 19.87
N VAL A 1098 -16.12 -24.30 20.36
CA VAL A 1098 -17.43 -23.86 20.87
C VAL A 1098 -18.48 -23.84 19.75
N LEU A 1099 -18.14 -23.34 18.56
CA LEU A 1099 -19.03 -23.37 17.40
C LEU A 1099 -19.44 -24.80 17.04
N THR A 1100 -18.49 -25.73 17.07
CA THR A 1100 -18.72 -27.15 16.74
C THR A 1100 -19.61 -27.84 17.78
N ALA A 1101 -19.33 -27.61 19.07
CA ALA A 1101 -20.01 -28.30 20.16
C ALA A 1101 -21.37 -27.69 20.52
N SER A 1102 -21.48 -26.36 20.48
CA SER A 1102 -22.57 -25.59 21.09
C SER A 1102 -23.25 -24.61 20.13
N GLY A 1103 -22.78 -24.52 18.88
CA GLY A 1103 -23.38 -23.69 17.84
C GLY A 1103 -22.95 -22.22 17.85
N PRO A 1104 -23.43 -21.44 16.86
CA PRO A 1104 -22.92 -20.09 16.58
C PRO A 1104 -23.26 -19.06 17.67
N ARG A 1105 -24.42 -19.19 18.33
CA ARG A 1105 -24.77 -18.28 19.42
C ARG A 1105 -23.82 -18.43 20.62
N ALA A 1106 -23.52 -19.67 21.01
CA ALA A 1106 -22.56 -19.94 22.09
C ALA A 1106 -21.16 -19.41 21.75
N MET A 1107 -20.73 -19.54 20.48
CA MET A 1107 -19.47 -18.94 20.02
C MET A 1107 -19.46 -17.43 20.21
N LEU A 1108 -20.56 -16.72 19.91
CA LEU A 1108 -20.67 -15.27 20.15
C LEU A 1108 -20.58 -14.93 21.65
N GLU A 1109 -21.22 -15.72 22.52
CA GLU A 1109 -21.17 -15.53 23.97
C GLU A 1109 -19.76 -15.75 24.54
N GLU A 1110 -18.95 -16.59 23.88
CA GLU A 1110 -17.58 -16.90 24.27
C GLU A 1110 -16.57 -15.81 23.90
N ILE A 1111 -16.76 -15.07 22.79
CA ILE A 1111 -15.80 -14.05 22.30
C ILE A 1111 -15.28 -13.11 23.41
N PRO A 1112 -16.12 -12.45 24.23
CA PRO A 1112 -15.61 -11.54 25.25
C PRO A 1112 -14.98 -12.24 26.46
N ALA A 1113 -15.22 -13.55 26.61
CA ALA A 1113 -14.68 -14.39 27.69
C ALA A 1113 -13.35 -15.05 27.32
N LEU A 1114 -12.85 -14.86 26.09
CA LEU A 1114 -11.52 -15.30 25.68
C LEU A 1114 -10.43 -14.66 26.56
N ASP A 1115 -9.41 -15.44 26.90
CA ASP A 1115 -8.31 -14.97 27.74
C ASP A 1115 -7.60 -13.77 27.09
N SER A 1116 -7.38 -13.77 25.77
CA SER A 1116 -6.74 -12.65 25.06
C SER A 1116 -7.53 -11.34 25.11
N VAL A 1117 -8.85 -11.42 25.36
CA VAL A 1117 -9.73 -10.26 25.53
C VAL A 1117 -9.67 -9.76 26.96
N MET A 1118 -9.79 -10.67 27.94
CA MET A 1118 -9.76 -10.34 29.36
C MET A 1118 -8.38 -9.89 29.84
N TYR A 1119 -7.32 -10.46 29.27
CA TYR A 1119 -5.93 -10.28 29.64
C TYR A 1119 -5.08 -9.76 28.48
N ARG A 1120 -4.26 -8.76 28.76
CA ARG A 1120 -3.44 -8.01 27.80
C ARG A 1120 -1.98 -8.02 28.21
N GLN A 1121 -1.10 -7.91 27.22
CA GLN A 1121 0.32 -7.65 27.44
C GLN A 1121 0.86 -6.57 26.49
N GLU A 1122 2.00 -6.00 26.86
CA GLU A 1122 2.76 -5.13 25.97
C GLU A 1122 3.47 -5.99 24.92
N TRP A 1123 3.05 -5.86 23.67
CA TRP A 1123 3.76 -6.44 22.53
C TRP A 1123 4.69 -5.39 21.93
N VAL A 1124 5.87 -5.80 21.46
CA VAL A 1124 6.79 -4.94 20.73
C VAL A 1124 6.15 -4.59 19.38
N ARG A 1125 5.57 -3.40 19.24
CA ARG A 1125 5.02 -2.87 17.99
C ARG A 1125 5.31 -1.39 17.81
#